data_AF-A0ABD3B4R8-F1
#
_entry.id   AF-A0ABD3B4R8-F1
#
_cell.length_a   1.000
_cell.length_b   1.000
_cell.length_c   1.000
_cell.angle_alpha   90.00
_cell.angle_beta   90.00
_cell.angle_gamma   90.00
#
_symmetry.space_group_name_H-M   'P 1'
#
loop_
_entity.id
_entity.type
_entity.pdbx_description
1 polymer ?
#
loop_
_entity_poly.entity_id
_entity_poly.type
_entity_poly.pdbx_seq_one_letter_code
_entity_poly.pdbx_strand_id
1 'polypeptide(L)'
;MAQSLELLLIQFLMPDNDARRQAEDQIKRLAKDPQVVPALVHHLRTAKTPNVRQLAAVLLRKKITGHWPKLSPQLRQLVKQSLIDSITMEHSPPVRRASANVVSIVAKYAVPAGEWPDLLPFLFQCSQSAQEDHREVALILFSSLTETIGNSFRPYFTDLQSLLLKCLQDETSNRVRVASLKAVGSFLEFTHDQAEVVKFREFIPSILNVSRQCLAAGEEDIAVIAFEIFDELIESPAPLLGESVKSIVQFSLEVCSSLNLESNTRHQAIQIISWLAKYKSNSLKKYKLVTPILQIMCPLLAESTNGEEDDDLAPDRAAAEVIDTMAMSLAKHVFPPVFEFASLSSQSINPKFREASVTALGVISEGCLDWMKQKMEPILHIVLGALRDPEQMVRGAASFALGQFAEHLQPEIVSHYETVLPGILNALEDVSDEVKEKSYYALAAFCEDMGEEILPFLDSLMGKLLGALQNSPRNLQETCMSAIGSVASAADQAFVPYAERVLELMKTFMVLTNDEDLRSRARATELVGMIAMSVGRARMEPILPPYVEAAISGFGLEFSELREYTHGFFSNIAEILEEGFTQYLPHVVPLAFTSCNLDDGSAVDIDDSDEDENINGFGGVSSDDEAHDEPRVRNISVRTGVLDEKAAATQALGLYALHTKNSYAPYLEESLKILVRHSSYFHEDVRLQAIIGLKHILTAAQVVFQGHNEGMSKMKDILERVMNIYTKTMVEDDDKEVVAQACMSVADIIKDFGYLAMEPYMPQLVEATLTLLQEQSACQQIESDSEIDDDDPEHDEVLMDAVSDLLPAFAKAMGSNFAPIFSKLFGPLMKFAKASRPPPDRTMVVACLAEVAQDMGAPIAGYIDTVMPLVLKELVSSEATNRRNAAFCVGELCKNGGEYTLKYYGDVLRGLYPLFGNSEPDNAVRDNAAGAVARMIMVHPESIPLNQVLPVFLKVLPLKEDREESLAVYGCICNLVLSSNSQILSLVPDLVNLFAQVAASPVETPEVKAHIGRAFSHLISLYGHQMQPLLANLSPAHANALAATAPKS
;
A
#
# COMPACT_ATOMS: atom_id res chain seq x y z
N MET A 1 7.36 9.89 -64.22
CA MET A 1 7.14 9.30 -62.89
C MET A 1 5.65 9.10 -62.61
N ALA A 2 4.81 10.15 -62.60
CA ALA A 2 3.37 10.05 -62.29
C ALA A 2 2.59 8.94 -63.04
N GLN A 3 2.57 8.92 -64.38
CA GLN A 3 1.86 7.85 -65.13
C GLN A 3 2.34 6.43 -64.82
N SER A 4 3.63 6.25 -64.49
CA SER A 4 4.18 4.95 -64.10
C SER A 4 3.79 4.55 -62.68
N LEU A 5 3.63 5.53 -61.78
CA LEU A 5 3.25 5.30 -60.39
C LEU A 5 1.76 4.93 -60.29
N GLU A 6 0.87 5.58 -61.05
CA GLU A 6 -0.56 5.24 -61.06
C GLU A 6 -0.82 3.76 -61.40
N LEU A 7 -0.12 3.24 -62.40
CA LEU A 7 -0.21 1.83 -62.79
C LEU A 7 0.25 0.90 -61.67
N LEU A 8 1.31 1.27 -60.94
CA LEU A 8 1.81 0.50 -59.80
C LEU A 8 0.85 0.54 -58.61
N LEU A 9 0.24 1.69 -58.33
CA LEU A 9 -0.78 1.82 -57.29
C LEU A 9 -2.03 0.97 -57.61
N ILE A 10 -2.46 0.96 -58.87
CA ILE A 10 -3.56 0.09 -59.34
C ILE A 10 -3.15 -1.38 -59.24
N GLN A 11 -1.91 -1.73 -59.61
CA GLN A 11 -1.42 -3.11 -59.53
C GLN A 11 -1.30 -3.60 -58.07
N PHE A 12 -0.92 -2.71 -57.15
CA PHE A 12 -0.86 -3.01 -55.71
C PHE A 12 -2.25 -3.32 -55.12
N LEU A 13 -3.30 -2.75 -55.70
CA LEU A 13 -4.70 -2.96 -55.32
C LEU A 13 -5.32 -4.25 -55.88
N MET A 14 -4.60 -5.00 -56.73
CA MET A 14 -5.13 -6.21 -57.33
C MET A 14 -5.11 -7.39 -56.35
N PRO A 15 -6.07 -8.33 -56.45
CA PRO A 15 -6.12 -9.52 -55.60
C PRO A 15 -5.02 -10.56 -55.90
N ASP A 16 -4.22 -10.37 -56.96
CA ASP A 16 -3.09 -11.22 -57.30
C ASP A 16 -1.86 -10.90 -56.43
N ASN A 17 -1.49 -11.84 -55.56
CA ASN A 17 -0.37 -11.69 -54.61
C ASN A 17 0.98 -11.47 -55.30
N ASP A 18 1.23 -12.09 -56.47
CA ASP A 18 2.50 -11.93 -57.18
C ASP A 18 2.59 -10.54 -57.83
N ALA A 19 1.49 -10.07 -58.42
CA ALA A 19 1.39 -8.72 -58.96
C ALA A 19 1.50 -7.65 -57.86
N ARG A 20 0.89 -7.87 -56.69
CA ARG A 20 0.96 -6.98 -55.54
C ARG A 20 2.38 -6.85 -54.99
N ARG A 21 3.07 -7.97 -54.77
CA ARG A 21 4.49 -7.98 -54.31
C ARG A 21 5.42 -7.29 -55.30
N GLN A 22 5.24 -7.52 -56.61
CA GLN A 22 6.04 -6.85 -57.63
C GLN A 22 5.81 -5.34 -57.67
N ALA A 23 4.56 -4.90 -57.55
CA ALA A 23 4.22 -3.48 -57.47
C ALA A 23 4.80 -2.84 -56.21
N GLU A 24 4.72 -3.54 -55.07
CA GLU A 24 5.29 -3.12 -53.80
C GLU A 24 6.80 -2.85 -53.88
N ASP A 25 7.57 -3.80 -54.39
CA ASP A 25 9.03 -3.65 -54.53
C ASP A 25 9.41 -2.45 -55.41
N GLN A 26 8.65 -2.22 -56.48
CA GLN A 26 8.85 -1.09 -57.37
C GLN A 26 8.46 0.24 -56.72
N ILE A 27 7.36 0.27 -55.97
CA ILE A 27 6.95 1.43 -55.16
C ILE A 27 8.03 1.73 -54.11
N LYS A 28 8.56 0.72 -53.41
CA LYS A 28 9.65 0.88 -52.43
C LYS A 28 10.90 1.52 -53.05
N ARG A 29 11.26 1.12 -54.27
CA ARG A 29 12.40 1.71 -55.01
C ARG A 29 12.13 3.16 -55.41
N LEU A 30 10.96 3.44 -55.98
CA LEU A 30 10.56 4.80 -56.37
C LEU A 30 10.44 5.74 -55.16
N ALA A 31 9.98 5.22 -54.02
CA ALA A 31 9.81 5.97 -52.79
C ALA A 31 11.13 6.49 -52.18
N LYS A 32 12.30 6.05 -52.67
CA LYS A 32 13.61 6.59 -52.26
C LYS A 32 13.90 7.97 -52.86
N ASP A 33 13.26 8.32 -53.98
CA ASP A 33 13.42 9.62 -54.65
C ASP A 33 12.43 10.65 -54.08
N PRO A 34 12.88 11.84 -53.60
CA PRO A 34 11.98 12.91 -53.16
C PRO A 34 10.93 13.34 -54.20
N GLN A 35 11.16 13.10 -55.50
CA GLN A 35 10.18 13.35 -56.57
C GLN A 35 8.94 12.44 -56.50
N VAL A 36 8.96 11.40 -55.65
CA VAL A 36 7.76 10.60 -55.36
C VAL A 36 6.67 11.45 -54.69
N VAL A 37 7.04 12.45 -53.89
CA VAL A 37 6.10 13.30 -53.14
C VAL A 37 5.15 14.05 -54.08
N PRO A 38 5.61 14.87 -55.06
CA PRO A 38 4.70 15.54 -55.99
C PRO A 38 3.90 14.55 -56.87
N ALA A 39 4.43 13.35 -57.13
CA ALA A 39 3.69 12.31 -57.86
C ALA A 39 2.53 11.75 -57.02
N LEU A 40 2.76 11.42 -55.74
CA LEU A 40 1.71 10.96 -54.82
C LEU A 40 0.65 12.04 -54.61
N VAL A 41 1.06 13.31 -54.43
CA VAL A 41 0.14 14.45 -54.33
C VAL A 41 -0.70 14.63 -55.60
N HIS A 42 -0.10 14.43 -56.77
CA HIS A 42 -0.84 14.46 -58.03
C HIS A 42 -1.92 13.39 -58.06
N HIS A 43 -1.58 12.12 -57.77
CA HIS A 43 -2.54 11.03 -57.79
C HIS A 43 -3.61 11.14 -56.71
N LEU A 44 -3.26 11.65 -55.53
CA LEU A 44 -4.24 12.00 -54.50
C LEU A 44 -5.32 12.95 -55.03
N ARG A 45 -4.99 13.87 -55.94
CA ARG A 45 -5.95 14.84 -56.50
C ARG A 45 -6.67 14.38 -57.76
N THR A 46 -5.99 13.62 -58.63
CA THR A 46 -6.44 13.43 -60.01
C THR A 46 -6.82 11.98 -60.34
N ALA A 47 -6.42 11.00 -59.53
CA ALA A 47 -6.72 9.60 -59.82
C ALA A 47 -8.23 9.37 -59.81
N LYS A 48 -8.73 8.60 -60.79
CA LYS A 48 -10.18 8.42 -60.99
C LYS A 48 -10.83 7.62 -59.87
N THR A 49 -10.14 6.61 -59.35
CA THR A 49 -10.66 5.68 -58.34
C THR A 49 -10.28 6.14 -56.93
N PRO A 50 -11.23 6.21 -55.98
CA PRO A 50 -10.95 6.56 -54.59
C PRO A 50 -9.86 5.72 -53.93
N ASN A 51 -9.81 4.41 -54.18
CA ASN A 51 -8.82 3.51 -53.58
C ASN A 51 -7.38 3.88 -53.96
N VAL A 52 -7.14 4.35 -55.20
CA VAL A 52 -5.82 4.82 -55.64
C VAL A 52 -5.48 6.15 -54.97
N ARG A 53 -6.46 7.04 -54.78
CA ARG A 53 -6.27 8.31 -54.04
C ARG A 53 -5.94 8.05 -52.57
N GLN A 54 -6.66 7.13 -51.92
CA GLN A 54 -6.41 6.72 -50.54
C GLN A 54 -5.02 6.11 -50.40
N LEU A 55 -4.65 5.16 -51.25
CA LEU A 55 -3.32 4.54 -51.23
C LEU A 55 -2.21 5.58 -51.46
N ALA A 56 -2.42 6.56 -52.35
CA ALA A 56 -1.48 7.64 -52.57
C ALA A 56 -1.29 8.50 -51.30
N ALA A 57 -2.36 8.81 -50.56
CA ALA A 57 -2.27 9.51 -49.27
C ALA A 57 -1.56 8.66 -48.20
N VAL A 58 -1.88 7.37 -48.07
CA VAL A 58 -1.22 6.47 -47.11
C VAL A 58 0.28 6.35 -47.38
N LEU A 59 0.69 6.17 -48.65
CA LEU A 59 2.10 6.15 -49.01
C LEU A 59 2.78 7.50 -48.82
N LEU A 60 2.05 8.60 -49.03
CA LEU A 60 2.55 9.94 -48.76
C LEU A 60 2.81 10.12 -47.25
N ARG A 61 1.88 9.70 -46.37
CA ARG A 61 2.04 9.69 -44.91
C ARG A 61 3.35 9.00 -44.52
N LYS A 62 3.57 7.79 -45.02
CA LYS A 62 4.74 6.94 -44.72
C LYS A 62 6.08 7.47 -45.24
N LYS A 63 6.09 8.42 -46.18
CA LYS A 63 7.34 8.87 -46.86
C LYS A 63 7.61 10.35 -46.73
N ILE A 64 6.63 11.16 -46.33
CA ILE A 64 6.78 12.61 -46.32
C ILE A 64 7.81 13.05 -45.29
N THR A 65 7.92 12.40 -44.13
CA THR A 65 8.88 12.73 -43.06
C THR A 65 10.33 12.76 -43.55
N GLY A 66 10.82 11.65 -44.12
CA GLY A 66 12.21 11.54 -44.60
C GLY A 66 12.53 12.38 -45.84
N HIS A 67 11.50 12.90 -46.53
CA HIS A 67 11.65 13.74 -47.72
C HIS A 67 11.37 15.22 -47.47
N TRP A 68 10.64 15.59 -46.42
CA TRP A 68 10.21 16.97 -46.14
C TRP A 68 11.36 17.99 -46.18
N PRO A 69 12.53 17.74 -45.57
CA PRO A 69 13.66 18.66 -45.61
C PRO A 69 14.24 18.85 -47.02
N LYS A 70 14.09 17.85 -47.90
CA LYS A 70 14.64 17.81 -49.27
C LYS A 70 13.76 18.53 -50.31
N LEU A 71 12.53 18.89 -49.94
CA LEU A 71 11.58 19.56 -50.83
C LEU A 71 11.86 21.06 -50.93
N SER A 72 11.66 21.64 -52.13
CA SER A 72 11.72 23.08 -52.31
C SER A 72 10.53 23.78 -51.63
N PRO A 73 10.64 25.08 -51.27
CA PRO A 73 9.52 25.82 -50.69
C PRO A 73 8.25 25.80 -51.54
N GLN A 74 8.38 25.82 -52.88
CA GLN A 74 7.22 25.73 -53.78
C GLN A 74 6.54 24.35 -53.70
N LEU A 75 7.31 23.26 -53.58
CA LEU A 75 6.76 21.92 -53.44
C LEU A 75 6.12 21.71 -52.07
N ARG A 76 6.73 22.22 -50.99
CA ARG A 76 6.09 22.20 -49.66
C ARG A 76 4.76 22.95 -49.69
N GLN A 77 4.69 24.12 -50.33
CA GLN A 77 3.42 24.85 -50.49
C GLN A 77 2.40 24.07 -51.32
N LEU A 78 2.83 23.42 -52.40
CA LEU A 78 1.95 22.58 -53.22
C LEU A 78 1.37 21.40 -52.43
N VAL A 79 2.18 20.73 -51.61
CA VAL A 79 1.73 19.63 -50.73
C VAL A 79 0.67 20.15 -49.76
N LYS A 80 0.97 21.21 -49.01
CA LYS A 80 0.04 21.83 -48.04
C LYS A 80 -1.30 22.22 -48.67
N GLN A 81 -1.28 22.93 -49.79
CA GLN A 81 -2.51 23.34 -50.49
C GLN A 81 -3.28 22.13 -51.02
N SER A 82 -2.58 21.13 -51.56
CA SER A 82 -3.22 19.93 -52.11
C SER A 82 -3.92 19.09 -51.04
N LEU A 83 -3.38 19.07 -49.82
CA LEU A 83 -4.02 18.39 -48.68
C LEU A 83 -5.28 19.14 -48.22
N ILE A 84 -5.22 20.47 -48.13
CA ILE A 84 -6.39 21.33 -47.83
C ILE A 84 -7.49 21.16 -48.89
N ASP A 85 -7.12 21.21 -50.17
CA ASP A 85 -8.03 20.98 -51.29
C ASP A 85 -8.64 19.58 -51.20
N SER A 86 -7.83 18.56 -50.88
CA SER A 86 -8.29 17.18 -50.76
C SER A 86 -9.30 16.99 -49.62
N ILE A 87 -9.21 17.75 -48.53
CA ILE A 87 -10.16 17.65 -47.42
C ILE A 87 -11.53 18.21 -47.81
N THR A 88 -11.57 19.28 -48.61
CA THR A 88 -12.81 20.01 -48.95
C THR A 88 -13.47 19.57 -50.25
N MET A 89 -12.71 19.04 -51.20
CA MET A 89 -13.21 18.68 -52.53
C MET A 89 -13.46 17.18 -52.70
N GLU A 90 -12.91 16.35 -51.82
CA GLU A 90 -13.04 14.90 -51.92
C GLU A 90 -14.37 14.41 -51.36
N HIS A 91 -15.02 13.49 -52.08
CA HIS A 91 -16.31 12.92 -51.69
C HIS A 91 -16.17 11.58 -50.95
N SER A 92 -15.01 10.92 -51.06
CA SER A 92 -14.74 9.64 -50.40
C SER A 92 -14.22 9.84 -48.96
N PRO A 93 -14.96 9.42 -47.91
CA PRO A 93 -14.50 9.56 -46.52
C PRO A 93 -13.14 8.91 -46.24
N PRO A 94 -12.83 7.68 -46.74
CA PRO A 94 -11.52 7.06 -46.55
C PRO A 94 -10.36 7.90 -47.11
N VAL A 95 -10.57 8.63 -48.21
CA VAL A 95 -9.54 9.48 -48.82
C VAL A 95 -9.36 10.76 -48.00
N ARG A 96 -10.45 11.37 -47.53
CA ARG A 96 -10.36 12.54 -46.63
C ARG A 96 -9.62 12.21 -45.34
N ARG A 97 -9.90 11.06 -44.71
CA ARG A 97 -9.20 10.59 -43.51
C ARG A 97 -7.72 10.33 -43.78
N ALA A 98 -7.39 9.63 -44.88
CA ALA A 98 -6.00 9.42 -45.26
C ALA A 98 -5.25 10.75 -45.51
N SER A 99 -5.90 11.74 -46.15
CA SER A 99 -5.35 13.09 -46.33
C SER A 99 -5.16 13.82 -45.00
N ALA A 100 -6.11 13.70 -44.07
CA ALA A 100 -5.99 14.26 -42.72
C ALA A 100 -4.78 13.67 -41.98
N ASN A 101 -4.56 12.36 -42.06
CA ASN A 101 -3.38 11.72 -41.45
C ASN A 101 -2.06 12.29 -42.02
N VAL A 102 -2.00 12.60 -43.32
CA VAL A 102 -0.82 13.28 -43.90
C VAL A 102 -0.67 14.70 -43.37
N VAL A 103 -1.77 15.44 -43.19
CA VAL A 103 -1.74 16.79 -42.59
C VAL A 103 -1.13 16.74 -41.20
N SER A 104 -1.51 15.80 -40.34
CA SER A 104 -0.99 15.69 -38.97
C SER A 104 0.54 15.47 -38.95
N ILE A 105 1.05 14.59 -39.81
CA ILE A 105 2.51 14.37 -39.94
C ILE A 105 3.24 15.61 -40.46
N VAL A 106 2.71 16.27 -41.50
CA VAL A 106 3.36 17.46 -42.06
C VAL A 106 3.32 18.64 -41.08
N ALA A 107 2.23 18.78 -40.32
CA ALA A 107 2.05 19.84 -39.34
C ALA A 107 3.11 19.82 -38.23
N LYS A 108 3.50 18.62 -37.76
CA LYS A 108 4.60 18.40 -36.78
C LYS A 108 5.87 19.18 -37.13
N TYR A 109 6.18 19.31 -38.42
CA TYR A 109 7.37 20.03 -38.90
C TYR A 109 7.04 21.45 -39.36
N ALA A 110 5.94 21.63 -40.09
CA ALA A 110 5.64 22.87 -40.79
C ALA A 110 5.08 23.97 -39.87
N VAL A 111 4.33 23.60 -38.83
CA VAL A 111 3.69 24.59 -37.92
C VAL A 111 4.71 25.20 -36.96
N PRO A 112 5.55 24.44 -36.23
CA PRO A 112 6.57 25.04 -35.35
C PRO A 112 7.59 25.90 -36.10
N ALA A 113 7.86 25.58 -37.38
CA ALA A 113 8.73 26.35 -38.26
C ALA A 113 8.07 27.64 -38.82
N GLY A 114 6.79 27.89 -38.52
CA GLY A 114 6.03 29.03 -39.06
C GLY A 114 5.74 28.92 -40.56
N GLU A 115 5.91 27.74 -41.17
CA GLU A 115 5.72 27.52 -42.60
C GLU A 115 4.25 27.28 -42.99
N TRP A 116 3.36 26.97 -42.05
CA TRP A 116 1.93 26.69 -42.34
C TRP A 116 0.93 27.50 -41.50
N PRO A 117 0.91 28.85 -41.64
CA PRO A 117 0.01 29.71 -40.86
C PRO A 117 -1.48 29.48 -41.18
N ASP A 118 -1.80 28.98 -42.37
CA ASP A 118 -3.19 28.84 -42.84
C ASP A 118 -3.92 27.60 -42.29
N LEU A 119 -3.20 26.64 -41.69
CA LEU A 119 -3.78 25.36 -41.26
C LEU A 119 -4.84 25.55 -40.17
N LEU A 120 -4.50 26.28 -39.09
CA LEU A 120 -5.42 26.51 -37.99
C LEU A 120 -6.67 27.30 -38.41
N PRO A 121 -6.56 28.45 -39.11
CA PRO A 121 -7.71 29.17 -39.66
C PRO A 121 -8.60 28.28 -40.54
N PHE A 122 -7.99 27.41 -41.35
CA PHE A 122 -8.72 26.46 -42.20
C PHE A 122 -9.51 25.44 -41.36
N LEU A 123 -8.94 24.88 -40.31
CA LEU A 123 -9.63 23.93 -39.43
C LEU A 123 -10.81 24.58 -38.70
N PHE A 124 -10.62 25.80 -38.17
CA PHE A 124 -11.72 26.58 -37.57
C PHE A 124 -12.85 26.90 -38.56
N GLN A 125 -12.52 27.10 -39.83
CA GLN A 125 -13.52 27.30 -40.87
C GLN A 125 -14.26 25.99 -41.20
N CYS A 126 -13.53 24.86 -41.29
CA CYS A 126 -14.10 23.56 -41.61
C CYS A 126 -15.02 23.05 -40.50
N SER A 127 -14.63 23.22 -39.24
CA SER A 127 -15.45 22.86 -38.07
C SER A 127 -16.77 23.62 -37.97
N GLN A 128 -16.90 24.75 -38.69
CA GLN A 128 -18.11 25.55 -38.77
C GLN A 128 -18.84 25.44 -40.12
N SER A 129 -18.43 24.50 -40.98
CA SER A 129 -19.02 24.32 -42.30
C SER A 129 -20.44 23.78 -42.23
N ALA A 130 -21.27 24.14 -43.22
CA ALA A 130 -22.61 23.55 -43.38
C ALA A 130 -22.56 22.05 -43.73
N GLN A 131 -21.45 21.57 -44.29
CA GLN A 131 -21.25 20.16 -44.63
C GLN A 131 -20.74 19.39 -43.41
N GLU A 132 -21.46 18.34 -42.99
CA GLU A 132 -21.06 17.51 -41.83
C GLU A 132 -19.68 16.86 -42.01
N ASP A 133 -19.37 16.41 -43.22
CA ASP A 133 -18.10 15.76 -43.56
C ASP A 133 -16.88 16.67 -43.34
N HIS A 134 -17.04 17.99 -43.53
CA HIS A 134 -16.00 18.97 -43.24
C HIS A 134 -15.84 19.21 -41.74
N ARG A 135 -16.94 19.19 -40.99
CA ARG A 135 -16.90 19.37 -39.53
C ARG A 135 -16.23 18.18 -38.86
N GLU A 136 -16.64 16.96 -39.22
CA GLU A 136 -16.10 15.71 -38.70
C GLU A 136 -14.59 15.60 -38.92
N VAL A 137 -14.11 15.79 -40.15
CA VAL A 137 -12.67 15.67 -40.46
C VAL A 137 -11.83 16.76 -39.78
N ALA A 138 -12.39 17.96 -39.57
CA ALA A 138 -11.72 19.01 -38.82
C ALA A 138 -11.50 18.61 -37.35
N LEU A 139 -12.48 17.95 -36.73
CA LEU A 139 -12.40 17.49 -35.34
C LEU A 139 -11.40 16.32 -35.18
N ILE A 140 -11.38 15.38 -36.13
CA ILE A 140 -10.36 14.33 -36.20
C ILE A 140 -8.96 14.94 -36.32
N LEU A 141 -8.82 15.99 -37.14
CA LEU A 141 -7.57 16.72 -37.26
C LEU A 141 -7.20 17.46 -35.98
N PHE A 142 -8.15 18.10 -35.31
CA PHE A 142 -7.90 18.74 -34.02
C PHE A 142 -7.40 17.73 -32.98
N SER A 143 -8.04 16.56 -32.85
CA SER A 143 -7.58 15.45 -32.00
C SER A 143 -6.14 15.04 -32.30
N SER A 144 -5.86 14.60 -33.53
CA SER A 144 -4.51 14.12 -33.92
C SER A 144 -3.42 15.22 -33.93
N LEU A 145 -3.80 16.48 -34.13
CA LEU A 145 -2.85 17.59 -34.09
C LEU A 145 -2.50 18.01 -32.67
N THR A 146 -3.36 17.74 -31.68
CA THR A 146 -3.03 18.01 -30.28
C THR A 146 -1.80 17.24 -29.85
N GLU A 147 -1.70 15.96 -30.24
CA GLU A 147 -0.51 15.12 -30.00
C GLU A 147 0.77 15.69 -30.64
N THR A 148 0.66 16.26 -31.85
CA THR A 148 1.84 16.64 -32.65
C THR A 148 2.29 18.09 -32.46
N ILE A 149 1.32 18.99 -32.27
CA ILE A 149 1.54 20.44 -32.23
C ILE A 149 0.72 21.13 -31.13
N GLY A 150 0.25 20.42 -30.09
CA GLY A 150 -0.63 20.95 -29.05
C GLY A 150 -0.13 22.25 -28.38
N ASN A 151 1.19 22.43 -28.25
CA ASN A 151 1.76 23.69 -27.73
C ASN A 151 1.40 24.92 -28.59
N SER A 152 1.18 24.71 -29.90
CA SER A 152 0.74 25.77 -30.83
C SER A 152 -0.75 26.11 -30.67
N PHE A 153 -1.53 25.28 -29.97
CA PHE A 153 -2.96 25.50 -29.70
C PHE A 153 -3.21 26.37 -28.47
N ARG A 154 -2.25 26.49 -27.54
CA ARG A 154 -2.40 27.30 -26.31
C ARG A 154 -2.96 28.71 -26.54
N PRO A 155 -2.52 29.49 -27.56
CA PRO A 155 -3.08 30.82 -27.82
C PRO A 155 -4.56 30.82 -28.23
N TYR A 156 -5.06 29.69 -28.75
CA TYR A 156 -6.42 29.51 -29.27
C TYR A 156 -7.29 28.65 -28.36
N PHE A 157 -6.82 28.30 -27.17
CA PHE A 157 -7.45 27.31 -26.31
C PHE A 157 -8.92 27.64 -25.98
N THR A 158 -9.22 28.90 -25.65
CA THR A 158 -10.61 29.36 -25.39
C THR A 158 -11.51 29.25 -26.63
N ASP A 159 -10.99 29.53 -27.81
CA ASP A 159 -11.73 29.41 -29.07
C ASP A 159 -12.00 27.94 -29.42
N LEU A 160 -10.99 27.07 -29.21
CA LEU A 160 -11.09 25.62 -29.38
C LEU A 160 -12.10 25.04 -28.40
N GLN A 161 -12.06 25.46 -27.13
CA GLN A 161 -13.00 25.00 -26.13
C GLN A 161 -14.45 25.32 -26.53
N SER A 162 -14.70 26.57 -26.92
CA SER A 162 -16.03 27.03 -27.38
C SER A 162 -16.49 26.27 -28.64
N LEU A 163 -15.55 25.97 -29.54
CA LEU A 163 -15.81 25.22 -30.77
C LEU A 163 -16.18 23.76 -30.47
N LEU A 164 -15.38 23.07 -29.68
CA LEU A 164 -15.59 21.66 -29.31
C LEU A 164 -16.91 21.50 -28.56
N LEU A 165 -17.26 22.44 -27.68
CA LEU A 165 -18.52 22.37 -26.93
C LEU A 165 -19.72 22.49 -27.88
N LYS A 166 -19.63 23.40 -28.85
CA LYS A 166 -20.64 23.56 -29.90
C LYS A 166 -20.75 22.31 -30.78
N CYS A 167 -19.63 21.65 -31.11
CA CYS A 167 -19.62 20.45 -31.95
C CYS A 167 -20.13 19.20 -31.20
N LEU A 168 -19.87 19.09 -29.90
CA LEU A 168 -20.51 18.08 -29.02
C LEU A 168 -22.03 18.24 -28.96
N GLN A 169 -22.52 19.47 -29.15
CA GLN A 169 -23.95 19.81 -29.17
C GLN A 169 -24.54 19.88 -30.59
N ASP A 170 -23.85 19.36 -31.61
CA ASP A 170 -24.33 19.41 -32.99
C ASP A 170 -25.64 18.62 -33.14
N GLU A 171 -26.76 19.33 -33.37
CA GLU A 171 -28.09 18.73 -33.50
C GLU A 171 -28.28 17.96 -34.82
N THR A 172 -27.41 18.17 -35.81
CA THR A 172 -27.58 17.70 -37.18
C THR A 172 -26.80 16.43 -37.51
N SER A 173 -25.72 16.13 -36.79
CA SER A 173 -24.84 14.99 -37.12
C SER A 173 -24.27 14.29 -35.90
N ASN A 174 -24.55 12.99 -35.75
CA ASN A 174 -23.95 12.15 -34.70
C ASN A 174 -22.44 12.01 -34.89
N ARG A 175 -21.98 11.85 -36.14
CA ARG A 175 -20.55 11.72 -36.49
C ARG A 175 -19.72 12.90 -36.00
N VAL A 176 -20.27 14.12 -36.09
CA VAL A 176 -19.61 15.33 -35.59
C VAL A 176 -19.52 15.33 -34.06
N ARG A 177 -20.59 14.93 -33.36
CA ARG A 177 -20.58 14.83 -31.89
C ARG A 177 -19.52 13.82 -31.41
N VAL A 178 -19.45 12.65 -32.03
CA VAL A 178 -18.46 11.61 -31.72
C VAL A 178 -17.03 12.05 -32.01
N ALA A 179 -16.79 12.67 -33.17
CA ALA A 179 -15.47 13.22 -33.49
C ALA A 179 -15.06 14.33 -32.51
N SER A 180 -16.03 15.13 -32.03
CA SER A 180 -15.79 16.14 -31.02
C SER A 180 -15.50 15.54 -29.64
N LEU A 181 -16.14 14.43 -29.28
CA LEU A 181 -15.87 13.70 -28.04
C LEU A 181 -14.42 13.20 -28.01
N LYS A 182 -13.98 12.51 -29.07
CA LYS A 182 -12.58 12.07 -29.23
C LYS A 182 -11.59 13.23 -29.15
N ALA A 183 -11.91 14.35 -29.81
CA ALA A 183 -11.07 15.54 -29.73
C ALA A 183 -10.99 16.10 -28.31
N VAL A 184 -12.08 16.14 -27.55
CA VAL A 184 -12.05 16.58 -26.14
C VAL A 184 -11.12 15.71 -25.30
N GLY A 185 -11.16 14.38 -25.45
CA GLY A 185 -10.21 13.47 -24.76
C GLY A 185 -8.76 13.79 -25.10
N SER A 186 -8.39 13.85 -26.39
CA SER A 186 -7.02 14.20 -26.78
C SER A 186 -6.55 15.57 -26.26
N PHE A 187 -7.46 16.54 -26.14
CA PHE A 187 -7.15 17.84 -25.56
C PHE A 187 -6.96 17.79 -24.04
N LEU A 188 -7.72 16.95 -23.34
CA LEU A 188 -7.60 16.78 -21.90
C LEU A 188 -6.25 16.13 -21.55
N GLU A 189 -5.90 15.00 -22.18
CA GLU A 189 -4.61 14.31 -22.04
C GLU A 189 -3.41 15.26 -22.20
N PHE A 190 -3.49 16.21 -23.14
CA PHE A 190 -2.43 17.18 -23.41
C PHE A 190 -2.33 18.33 -22.39
N THR A 191 -3.43 18.64 -21.69
CA THR A 191 -3.49 19.85 -20.86
C THR A 191 -3.00 19.56 -19.45
N HIS A 192 -1.83 20.08 -19.08
CA HIS A 192 -1.28 19.94 -17.72
C HIS A 192 -1.44 21.21 -16.85
N ASP A 193 -1.91 22.32 -17.42
CA ASP A 193 -2.14 23.56 -16.66
C ASP A 193 -3.49 23.51 -15.93
N GLN A 194 -3.49 23.50 -14.59
CA GLN A 194 -4.70 23.33 -13.79
C GLN A 194 -5.80 24.36 -14.12
N ALA A 195 -5.45 25.61 -14.46
CA ALA A 195 -6.44 26.63 -14.79
C ALA A 195 -7.10 26.40 -16.16
N GLU A 196 -6.38 25.77 -17.09
CA GLU A 196 -6.92 25.30 -18.36
C GLU A 196 -7.76 24.02 -18.18
N VAL A 197 -7.31 23.08 -17.36
CA VAL A 197 -8.05 21.82 -17.08
C VAL A 197 -9.42 22.12 -16.43
N VAL A 198 -9.52 23.09 -15.51
CA VAL A 198 -10.79 23.51 -14.86
C VAL A 198 -11.90 23.88 -15.86
N LYS A 199 -11.52 24.34 -17.05
CA LYS A 199 -12.48 24.70 -18.09
C LYS A 199 -13.18 23.49 -18.70
N PHE A 200 -12.60 22.28 -18.61
CA PHE A 200 -13.22 21.08 -19.16
C PHE A 200 -14.51 20.66 -18.44
N ARG A 201 -14.74 21.18 -17.23
CA ARG A 201 -15.99 21.01 -16.50
C ARG A 201 -17.24 21.33 -17.34
N GLU A 202 -17.13 22.31 -18.25
CA GLU A 202 -18.25 22.74 -19.11
C GLU A 202 -18.64 21.66 -20.16
N PHE A 203 -17.75 20.72 -20.48
CA PHE A 203 -18.04 19.64 -21.42
C PHE A 203 -18.86 18.51 -20.80
N ILE A 204 -18.74 18.27 -19.49
CA ILE A 204 -19.32 17.11 -18.80
C ILE A 204 -20.81 16.91 -19.14
N PRO A 205 -21.70 17.92 -19.08
CA PRO A 205 -23.10 17.73 -19.44
C PRO A 205 -23.31 17.27 -20.89
N SER A 206 -22.49 17.78 -21.82
CA SER A 206 -22.58 17.43 -23.24
C SER A 206 -22.02 16.04 -23.51
N ILE A 207 -20.92 15.66 -22.85
CA ILE A 207 -20.34 14.31 -22.89
C ILE A 207 -21.39 13.29 -22.41
N LEU A 208 -22.00 13.52 -21.25
CA LEU A 208 -23.05 12.65 -20.71
C LEU A 208 -24.26 12.51 -21.65
N ASN A 209 -24.65 13.60 -22.31
CA ASN A 209 -25.76 13.58 -23.26
C ASN A 209 -25.42 12.76 -24.53
N VAL A 210 -24.24 12.96 -25.12
CA VAL A 210 -23.77 12.19 -26.28
C VAL A 210 -23.69 10.70 -25.94
N SER A 211 -23.10 10.38 -24.79
CA SER A 211 -22.92 8.98 -24.33
C SER A 211 -24.25 8.26 -24.19
N ARG A 212 -25.25 8.89 -23.55
CA ARG A 212 -26.61 8.31 -23.44
C ARG A 212 -27.26 8.07 -24.80
N GLN A 213 -27.04 8.97 -25.77
CA GLN A 213 -27.58 8.80 -27.12
C GLN A 213 -26.91 7.64 -27.87
N CYS A 214 -25.59 7.49 -27.74
CA CYS A 214 -24.84 6.39 -28.32
C CYS A 214 -25.25 5.04 -27.74
N LEU A 215 -25.37 4.94 -26.41
CA LEU A 215 -25.90 3.72 -25.75
C LEU A 215 -27.31 3.38 -26.22
N ALA A 216 -28.20 4.37 -26.32
CA ALA A 216 -29.56 4.15 -26.84
C ALA A 216 -29.60 3.72 -28.32
N ALA A 217 -28.53 4.02 -29.09
CA ALA A 217 -28.37 3.60 -30.47
C ALA A 217 -27.64 2.26 -30.64
N GLY A 218 -27.15 1.65 -29.55
CA GLY A 218 -26.33 0.43 -29.58
C GLY A 218 -24.87 0.68 -30.00
N GLU A 219 -24.40 1.93 -29.92
CA GLU A 219 -23.00 2.31 -30.21
C GLU A 219 -22.19 2.30 -28.90
N GLU A 220 -22.01 1.13 -28.29
CA GLU A 220 -21.41 0.97 -26.95
C GLU A 220 -19.93 1.40 -26.90
N ASP A 221 -19.12 1.07 -27.91
CA ASP A 221 -17.71 1.46 -28.02
C ASP A 221 -17.50 2.98 -27.93
N ILE A 222 -18.48 3.75 -28.42
CA ILE A 222 -18.39 5.21 -28.42
C ILE A 222 -18.67 5.78 -27.03
N ALA A 223 -19.51 5.09 -26.24
CA ALA A 223 -19.77 5.47 -24.86
C ALA A 223 -18.58 5.15 -23.94
N VAL A 224 -17.77 4.13 -24.26
CA VAL A 224 -16.53 3.81 -23.52
C VAL A 224 -15.54 4.99 -23.55
N ILE A 225 -15.42 5.69 -24.68
CA ILE A 225 -14.59 6.91 -24.80
C ILE A 225 -14.99 7.98 -23.77
N ALA A 226 -16.28 8.06 -23.42
CA ALA A 226 -16.71 9.02 -22.41
C ALA A 226 -16.27 8.62 -21.00
N PHE A 227 -16.19 7.32 -20.72
CA PHE A 227 -15.63 6.83 -19.47
C PHE A 227 -14.12 7.10 -19.41
N GLU A 228 -13.35 6.86 -20.47
CA GLU A 228 -11.92 7.24 -20.55
C GLU A 228 -11.71 8.73 -20.23
N ILE A 229 -12.54 9.62 -20.78
CA ILE A 229 -12.47 11.06 -20.47
C ILE A 229 -12.82 11.34 -19.00
N PHE A 230 -13.80 10.63 -18.43
CA PHE A 230 -14.13 10.81 -17.02
C PHE A 230 -13.00 10.33 -16.11
N ASP A 231 -12.33 9.25 -16.47
CA ASP A 231 -11.17 8.72 -15.76
C ASP A 231 -10.09 9.80 -15.59
N GLU A 232 -9.63 10.38 -16.70
CA GLU A 232 -8.66 11.48 -16.71
C GLU A 232 -9.12 12.71 -15.89
N LEU A 233 -10.42 13.04 -15.95
CA LEU A 233 -10.98 14.15 -15.17
C LEU A 233 -11.02 13.85 -13.67
N ILE A 234 -11.19 12.59 -13.29
CA ILE A 234 -11.27 12.14 -11.89
C ILE A 234 -9.87 12.06 -11.29
N GLU A 235 -8.89 11.51 -11.99
CA GLU A 235 -7.51 11.42 -11.52
C GLU A 235 -6.83 12.79 -11.40
N SER A 236 -7.28 13.78 -12.19
CA SER A 236 -6.71 15.11 -12.15
C SER A 236 -6.80 15.74 -10.73
N PRO A 237 -5.69 16.34 -10.22
CA PRO A 237 -5.67 17.03 -8.93
C PRO A 237 -6.36 18.41 -8.97
N ALA A 238 -6.83 18.87 -10.14
CA ALA A 238 -7.61 20.09 -10.23
C ALA A 238 -9.07 19.88 -9.78
N PRO A 239 -9.73 20.89 -9.19
CA PRO A 239 -11.13 20.82 -8.72
C PRO A 239 -12.16 20.92 -9.85
N LEU A 240 -12.19 19.90 -10.72
CA LEU A 240 -12.92 19.92 -11.99
C LEU A 240 -14.40 19.53 -11.86
N LEU A 241 -14.72 18.56 -11.02
CA LEU A 241 -16.00 17.87 -11.13
C LEU A 241 -17.14 18.68 -10.49
N GLY A 242 -16.91 19.26 -9.31
CA GLY A 242 -17.94 19.99 -8.55
C GLY A 242 -19.27 19.22 -8.47
N GLU A 243 -20.40 19.87 -8.79
CA GLU A 243 -21.72 19.18 -8.76
C GLU A 243 -21.90 18.14 -9.86
N SER A 244 -21.03 18.11 -10.89
CA SER A 244 -21.14 17.16 -12.00
C SER A 244 -20.91 15.72 -11.54
N VAL A 245 -20.23 15.49 -10.40
CA VAL A 245 -20.09 14.17 -9.76
C VAL A 245 -21.44 13.47 -9.63
N LYS A 246 -22.51 14.20 -9.25
CA LYS A 246 -23.87 13.64 -9.15
C LYS A 246 -24.34 13.01 -10.47
N SER A 247 -24.06 13.70 -11.58
CA SER A 247 -24.52 13.28 -12.91
C SER A 247 -23.66 12.15 -13.48
N ILE A 248 -22.36 12.14 -13.18
CA ILE A 248 -21.44 11.06 -13.54
C ILE A 248 -21.79 9.79 -12.77
N VAL A 249 -21.97 9.87 -11.45
CA VAL A 249 -22.42 8.73 -10.63
C VAL A 249 -23.76 8.21 -11.13
N GLN A 250 -24.75 9.08 -11.33
CA GLN A 250 -26.07 8.67 -11.82
C GLN A 250 -25.98 7.94 -13.17
N PHE A 251 -25.20 8.47 -14.12
CA PHE A 251 -25.00 7.83 -15.41
C PHE A 251 -24.29 6.48 -15.29
N SER A 252 -23.25 6.40 -14.47
CA SER A 252 -22.48 5.17 -14.27
C SER A 252 -23.34 4.07 -13.63
N LEU A 253 -24.17 4.42 -12.64
CA LEU A 253 -25.13 3.50 -12.02
C LEU A 253 -26.23 3.04 -13.00
N GLU A 254 -26.69 3.92 -13.90
CA GLU A 254 -27.63 3.55 -14.98
C GLU A 254 -27.01 2.52 -15.94
N VAL A 255 -25.73 2.68 -16.28
CA VAL A 255 -25.03 1.80 -17.21
C VAL A 255 -24.69 0.45 -16.57
N CYS A 256 -24.09 0.45 -15.38
CA CYS A 256 -23.64 -0.80 -14.74
C CYS A 256 -24.80 -1.75 -14.36
N SER A 257 -25.98 -1.20 -14.07
CA SER A 257 -27.18 -1.97 -13.74
C SER A 257 -27.99 -2.46 -14.96
N SER A 258 -27.58 -2.10 -16.17
CA SER A 258 -28.29 -2.48 -17.40
C SER A 258 -27.83 -3.84 -17.92
N LEU A 259 -28.67 -4.86 -17.73
CA LEU A 259 -28.44 -6.24 -18.24
C LEU A 259 -28.49 -6.36 -19.78
N ASN A 260 -28.77 -5.28 -20.51
CA ASN A 260 -28.82 -5.27 -21.97
C ASN A 260 -27.51 -4.80 -22.63
N LEU A 261 -26.53 -4.34 -21.83
CA LEU A 261 -25.24 -3.84 -22.31
C LEU A 261 -24.17 -4.92 -22.17
N GLU A 262 -23.09 -4.78 -22.93
CA GLU A 262 -21.94 -5.67 -22.89
C GLU A 262 -21.18 -5.59 -21.56
N SER A 263 -20.52 -6.68 -21.16
CA SER A 263 -19.80 -6.74 -19.87
C SER A 263 -18.72 -5.67 -19.79
N ASN A 264 -17.99 -5.42 -20.88
CA ASN A 264 -16.97 -4.38 -20.95
C ASN A 264 -17.56 -2.98 -20.65
N THR A 265 -18.67 -2.61 -21.28
CA THR A 265 -19.32 -1.30 -21.06
C THR A 265 -19.82 -1.15 -19.63
N ARG A 266 -20.38 -2.22 -19.05
CA ARG A 266 -20.80 -2.22 -17.64
C ARG A 266 -19.61 -2.11 -16.70
N HIS A 267 -18.53 -2.84 -16.97
CA HIS A 267 -17.30 -2.83 -16.19
C HIS A 267 -16.66 -1.43 -16.18
N GLN A 268 -16.53 -0.77 -17.33
CA GLN A 268 -16.03 0.61 -17.43
C GLN A 268 -16.86 1.58 -16.57
N ALA A 269 -18.18 1.43 -16.54
CA ALA A 269 -19.03 2.23 -15.67
C ALA A 269 -18.80 1.97 -14.17
N ILE A 270 -18.52 0.72 -13.79
CA ILE A 270 -18.17 0.37 -12.40
C ILE A 270 -16.82 0.99 -12.03
N GLN A 271 -15.83 0.93 -12.93
CA GLN A 271 -14.50 1.51 -12.69
C GLN A 271 -14.55 3.02 -12.45
N ILE A 272 -15.39 3.77 -13.16
CA ILE A 272 -15.58 5.20 -12.87
C ILE A 272 -16.08 5.46 -11.44
N ILE A 273 -16.90 4.56 -10.89
CA ILE A 273 -17.34 4.67 -9.49
C ILE A 273 -16.16 4.38 -8.55
N SER A 274 -15.33 3.38 -8.88
CA SER A 274 -14.08 3.08 -8.16
C SER A 274 -13.16 4.30 -8.11
N TRP A 275 -12.88 4.91 -9.26
CA TRP A 275 -12.05 6.11 -9.35
C TRP A 275 -12.62 7.30 -8.58
N LEU A 276 -13.94 7.50 -8.62
CA LEU A 276 -14.60 8.53 -7.81
C LEU A 276 -14.49 8.24 -6.31
N ALA A 277 -14.54 6.98 -5.89
CA ALA A 277 -14.32 6.59 -4.50
C ALA A 277 -12.87 6.84 -4.09
N LYS A 278 -11.90 6.45 -4.91
CA LYS A 278 -10.46 6.61 -4.65
C LYS A 278 -10.00 8.06 -4.61
N TYR A 279 -10.32 8.85 -5.65
CA TYR A 279 -9.76 10.20 -5.82
C TYR A 279 -10.71 11.32 -5.39
N LYS A 280 -12.01 11.05 -5.28
CA LYS A 280 -13.04 12.08 -5.01
C LYS A 280 -14.04 11.65 -3.92
N SER A 281 -13.62 10.82 -2.97
CA SER A 281 -14.36 10.33 -1.79
C SER A 281 -15.18 11.45 -1.11
N ASN A 282 -14.55 12.59 -0.83
CA ASN A 282 -15.14 13.75 -0.18
C ASN A 282 -16.33 14.33 -0.96
N SER A 283 -16.27 14.29 -2.30
CA SER A 283 -17.40 14.70 -3.13
C SER A 283 -18.58 13.73 -3.02
N LEU A 284 -18.32 12.41 -2.94
CA LEU A 284 -19.36 11.41 -2.72
C LEU A 284 -20.07 11.61 -1.37
N LYS A 285 -19.30 11.91 -0.31
CA LYS A 285 -19.82 12.26 1.02
C LYS A 285 -20.65 13.54 0.98
N LYS A 286 -20.09 14.63 0.43
CA LYS A 286 -20.74 15.95 0.31
C LYS A 286 -22.08 15.87 -0.38
N TYR A 287 -22.16 15.11 -1.47
CA TYR A 287 -23.37 14.98 -2.28
C TYR A 287 -24.27 13.80 -1.89
N LYS A 288 -23.94 13.08 -0.82
CA LYS A 288 -24.70 11.94 -0.27
C LYS A 288 -24.91 10.82 -1.30
N LEU A 289 -23.86 10.50 -2.05
CA LEU A 289 -23.87 9.52 -3.13
C LEU A 289 -23.47 8.11 -2.67
N VAL A 290 -22.86 7.98 -1.49
CA VAL A 290 -22.42 6.68 -0.92
C VAL A 290 -23.55 5.66 -0.85
N THR A 291 -24.67 6.00 -0.22
CA THR A 291 -25.81 5.07 -0.09
C THR A 291 -26.43 4.70 -1.45
N PRO A 292 -26.73 5.64 -2.37
CA PRO A 292 -27.17 5.30 -3.73
C PRO A 292 -26.23 4.35 -4.48
N ILE A 293 -24.91 4.53 -4.34
CA ILE A 293 -23.93 3.65 -4.98
C ILE A 293 -24.04 2.24 -4.39
N LEU A 294 -23.99 2.10 -3.06
CA LEU A 294 -24.04 0.79 -2.39
C LEU A 294 -25.37 0.05 -2.61
N GLN A 295 -26.47 0.78 -2.82
CA GLN A 295 -27.76 0.19 -3.18
C GLN A 295 -27.74 -0.55 -4.54
N ILE A 296 -26.78 -0.24 -5.41
CA ILE A 296 -26.55 -0.95 -6.67
C ILE A 296 -25.38 -1.93 -6.55
N MET A 297 -24.25 -1.51 -5.97
CA MET A 297 -23.05 -2.36 -5.87
C MET A 297 -23.29 -3.62 -5.04
N CYS A 298 -23.97 -3.53 -3.89
CA CYS A 298 -24.21 -4.71 -3.05
C CYS A 298 -25.06 -5.79 -3.76
N PRO A 299 -26.18 -5.45 -4.44
CA PRO A 299 -26.90 -6.42 -5.27
C PRO A 299 -26.11 -6.98 -6.46
N LEU A 300 -25.18 -6.21 -7.06
CA LEU A 300 -24.35 -6.70 -8.17
C LEU A 300 -23.46 -7.88 -7.76
N LEU A 301 -23.07 -7.98 -6.50
CA LEU A 301 -22.38 -9.16 -5.95
C LEU A 301 -23.17 -10.47 -6.16
N ALA A 302 -24.49 -10.41 -6.30
CA ALA A 302 -25.35 -11.58 -6.52
C ALA A 302 -25.52 -11.93 -8.01
N GLU A 303 -24.91 -11.19 -8.93
CA GLU A 303 -24.98 -11.46 -10.39
C GLU A 303 -23.98 -12.51 -10.89
N SER A 304 -23.11 -13.04 -10.02
CA SER A 304 -22.06 -14.03 -10.33
C SER A 304 -22.48 -15.05 -11.40
N THR A 305 -21.72 -15.16 -12.48
CA THR A 305 -21.98 -16.12 -13.56
C THR A 305 -21.46 -17.50 -13.16
N ASN A 306 -22.24 -18.57 -13.42
CA ASN A 306 -21.90 -19.94 -13.01
C ASN A 306 -20.81 -20.60 -13.91
N GLY A 307 -19.81 -19.87 -14.38
CA GLY A 307 -18.76 -20.44 -15.21
C GLY A 307 -17.73 -19.41 -15.65
N GLU A 308 -16.46 -19.78 -15.44
CA GLU A 308 -15.22 -19.04 -15.71
C GLU A 308 -14.78 -18.12 -14.56
N GLU A 309 -13.98 -18.70 -13.66
CA GLU A 309 -13.28 -18.01 -12.56
C GLU A 309 -12.21 -17.01 -13.07
N ASP A 310 -12.08 -16.79 -14.38
CA ASP A 310 -11.08 -15.90 -15.02
C ASP A 310 -11.72 -14.80 -15.90
N ASP A 311 -13.02 -14.49 -15.73
CA ASP A 311 -13.59 -13.32 -16.41
C ASP A 311 -13.20 -12.04 -15.66
N ASP A 312 -12.13 -11.37 -16.11
CA ASP A 312 -11.66 -10.07 -15.61
C ASP A 312 -12.74 -8.97 -15.71
N LEU A 313 -13.78 -9.18 -16.52
CA LEU A 313 -14.89 -8.24 -16.71
C LEU A 313 -16.13 -8.58 -15.88
N ALA A 314 -16.02 -9.50 -14.91
CA ALA A 314 -17.14 -9.95 -14.09
C ALA A 314 -17.70 -8.81 -13.20
N PRO A 315 -19.00 -8.45 -13.31
CA PRO A 315 -19.59 -7.33 -12.58
C PRO A 315 -19.60 -7.47 -11.05
N ASP A 316 -19.65 -8.70 -10.53
CA ASP A 316 -19.61 -8.98 -9.09
C ASP A 316 -18.22 -8.71 -8.51
N ARG A 317 -17.15 -9.08 -9.21
CA ARG A 317 -15.77 -8.77 -8.81
C ARG A 317 -15.49 -7.28 -8.83
N ALA A 318 -15.85 -6.60 -9.91
CA ALA A 318 -15.70 -5.15 -10.01
C ALA A 318 -16.54 -4.40 -8.95
N ALA A 319 -17.74 -4.91 -8.62
CA ALA A 319 -18.55 -4.34 -7.54
C ALA A 319 -17.92 -4.54 -6.16
N ALA A 320 -17.27 -5.70 -5.90
CA ALA A 320 -16.53 -5.93 -4.67
C ALA A 320 -15.36 -4.95 -4.52
N GLU A 321 -14.58 -4.74 -5.58
CA GLU A 321 -13.47 -3.77 -5.62
C GLU A 321 -13.94 -2.33 -5.33
N VAL A 322 -15.09 -1.92 -5.89
CA VAL A 322 -15.68 -0.61 -5.57
C VAL A 322 -16.09 -0.52 -4.10
N ILE A 323 -16.72 -1.58 -3.56
CA ILE A 323 -17.14 -1.59 -2.15
C ILE A 323 -15.93 -1.50 -1.22
N ASP A 324 -14.85 -2.21 -1.55
CA ASP A 324 -13.59 -2.18 -0.82
C ASP A 324 -12.93 -0.78 -0.86
N THR A 325 -12.74 -0.23 -2.07
CA THR A 325 -12.20 1.12 -2.27
C THR A 325 -13.01 2.19 -1.51
N MET A 326 -14.34 2.05 -1.50
CA MET A 326 -15.21 2.90 -0.71
C MET A 326 -15.04 2.67 0.79
N ALA A 327 -14.86 1.43 1.26
CA ALA A 327 -14.64 1.13 2.67
C ALA A 327 -13.36 1.79 3.19
N MET A 328 -12.27 1.76 2.42
CA MET A 328 -10.98 2.37 2.78
C MET A 328 -11.03 3.89 2.99
N SER A 329 -11.92 4.57 2.26
CA SER A 329 -11.98 6.05 2.25
C SER A 329 -13.21 6.62 2.95
N LEU A 330 -14.27 5.81 3.14
CA LEU A 330 -15.58 6.26 3.58
C LEU A 330 -16.23 5.29 4.60
N ALA A 331 -15.42 4.60 5.39
CA ALA A 331 -15.79 3.55 6.34
C ALA A 331 -17.10 3.82 7.11
N LYS A 332 -17.19 4.96 7.78
CA LYS A 332 -18.34 5.41 8.57
C LYS A 332 -19.65 5.47 7.77
N HIS A 333 -19.57 5.77 6.48
CA HIS A 333 -20.71 5.87 5.58
C HIS A 333 -21.02 4.56 4.85
N VAL A 334 -20.04 3.67 4.70
CA VAL A 334 -20.15 2.38 4.02
C VAL A 334 -20.67 1.27 4.93
N PHE A 335 -20.17 1.20 6.17
CA PHE A 335 -20.52 0.11 7.09
C PHE A 335 -22.03 -0.02 7.32
N PRO A 336 -22.81 1.05 7.63
CA PRO A 336 -24.23 0.87 7.94
C PRO A 336 -25.08 0.33 6.77
N PRO A 337 -24.97 0.87 5.53
CA PRO A 337 -25.68 0.30 4.38
C PRO A 337 -25.28 -1.14 4.04
N VAL A 338 -23.98 -1.48 4.10
CA VAL A 338 -23.51 -2.84 3.83
C VAL A 338 -24.00 -3.82 4.89
N PHE A 339 -23.94 -3.44 6.17
CA PHE A 339 -24.44 -4.27 7.26
C PHE A 339 -25.96 -4.47 7.19
N GLU A 340 -26.72 -3.45 6.79
CA GLU A 340 -28.17 -3.57 6.53
C GLU A 340 -28.44 -4.55 5.38
N PHE A 341 -27.73 -4.41 4.26
CA PHE A 341 -27.82 -5.34 3.14
C PHE A 341 -27.50 -6.78 3.57
N ALA A 342 -26.39 -6.99 4.28
CA ALA A 342 -25.98 -8.31 4.75
C ALA A 342 -27.03 -8.94 5.69
N SER A 343 -27.56 -8.15 6.62
CA SER A 343 -28.60 -8.58 7.56
C SER A 343 -29.89 -9.02 6.86
N LEU A 344 -30.31 -8.33 5.80
CA LEU A 344 -31.50 -8.68 5.03
C LEU A 344 -31.24 -9.85 4.07
N SER A 345 -30.13 -9.80 3.33
CA SER A 345 -29.80 -10.74 2.27
C SER A 345 -29.41 -12.13 2.80
N SER A 346 -28.86 -12.22 4.02
CA SER A 346 -28.57 -13.51 4.69
C SER A 346 -29.81 -14.39 4.88
N GLN A 347 -31.01 -13.81 4.89
CA GLN A 347 -32.29 -14.52 5.01
C GLN A 347 -32.99 -14.74 3.67
N SER A 348 -32.33 -14.39 2.55
CA SER A 348 -32.91 -14.50 1.21
C SER A 348 -33.12 -15.95 0.79
N ILE A 349 -34.22 -16.19 0.08
CA ILE A 349 -34.49 -17.49 -0.57
C ILE A 349 -33.46 -17.75 -1.67
N ASN A 350 -33.01 -16.69 -2.36
CA ASN A 350 -32.00 -16.82 -3.41
C ASN A 350 -30.60 -16.97 -2.78
N PRO A 351 -29.91 -18.11 -3.00
CA PRO A 351 -28.59 -18.34 -2.42
C PRO A 351 -27.54 -17.32 -2.86
N LYS A 352 -27.66 -16.73 -4.06
CA LYS A 352 -26.72 -15.69 -4.52
C LYS A 352 -26.74 -14.44 -3.64
N PHE A 353 -27.90 -14.08 -3.10
CA PHE A 353 -27.99 -12.98 -2.14
C PHE A 353 -27.44 -13.37 -0.77
N ARG A 354 -27.55 -14.64 -0.37
CA ARG A 354 -26.93 -15.12 0.88
C ARG A 354 -25.41 -15.14 0.76
N GLU A 355 -24.87 -15.56 -0.38
CA GLU A 355 -23.45 -15.45 -0.72
C GLU A 355 -23.00 -13.99 -0.70
N ALA A 356 -23.62 -13.12 -1.49
CA ALA A 356 -23.33 -11.69 -1.52
C ALA A 356 -23.37 -11.02 -0.13
N SER A 357 -24.25 -11.50 0.76
CA SER A 357 -24.36 -10.98 2.13
C SER A 357 -23.08 -11.16 2.94
N VAL A 358 -22.42 -12.31 2.82
CA VAL A 358 -21.19 -12.62 3.56
C VAL A 358 -19.95 -12.16 2.81
N THR A 359 -19.96 -12.21 1.47
CA THR A 359 -18.90 -11.60 0.65
C THR A 359 -18.77 -10.11 0.95
N ALA A 360 -19.88 -9.37 0.98
CA ALA A 360 -19.84 -7.94 1.29
C ALA A 360 -19.27 -7.63 2.67
N LEU A 361 -19.53 -8.49 3.67
CA LEU A 361 -18.94 -8.33 5.01
C LEU A 361 -17.44 -8.61 5.02
N GLY A 362 -16.98 -9.64 4.31
CA GLY A 362 -15.55 -9.94 4.16
C GLY A 362 -14.80 -8.80 3.47
N VAL A 363 -15.34 -8.31 2.34
CA VAL A 363 -14.76 -7.24 1.53
C VAL A 363 -14.57 -5.95 2.34
N ILE A 364 -15.52 -5.53 3.17
CA ILE A 364 -15.36 -4.28 3.93
C ILE A 364 -14.49 -4.41 5.20
N SER A 365 -13.93 -5.59 5.48
CA SER A 365 -13.36 -5.88 6.81
C SER A 365 -12.17 -5.02 7.17
N GLU A 366 -11.27 -4.78 6.22
CA GLU A 366 -10.13 -3.87 6.36
C GLU A 366 -10.60 -2.41 6.49
N GLY A 367 -11.28 -1.87 5.48
CA GLY A 367 -11.69 -0.46 5.49
C GLY A 367 -12.67 -0.09 6.60
N CYS A 368 -13.51 -1.02 7.08
CA CYS A 368 -14.49 -0.77 8.14
C CYS A 368 -14.15 -1.39 9.51
N LEU A 369 -12.87 -1.72 9.76
CA LEU A 369 -12.46 -2.50 10.93
C LEU A 369 -13.00 -1.97 12.26
N ASP A 370 -12.89 -0.66 12.52
CA ASP A 370 -13.32 -0.03 13.77
C ASP A 370 -14.82 -0.19 14.03
N TRP A 371 -15.62 -0.09 12.96
CA TRP A 371 -17.07 -0.20 13.03
C TRP A 371 -17.52 -1.65 13.15
N MET A 372 -16.81 -2.56 12.49
CA MET A 372 -17.06 -4.01 12.57
C MET A 372 -16.73 -4.58 13.94
N LYS A 373 -15.60 -4.18 14.55
CA LYS A 373 -15.20 -4.56 15.91
C LYS A 373 -16.28 -4.24 16.94
N GLN A 374 -16.96 -3.09 16.81
CA GLN A 374 -18.09 -2.71 17.68
C GLN A 374 -19.36 -3.56 17.49
N LYS A 375 -19.45 -4.32 16.40
CA LYS A 375 -20.61 -5.15 16.01
C LYS A 375 -20.23 -6.61 15.74
N MET A 376 -19.12 -7.07 16.33
CA MET A 376 -18.54 -8.38 16.06
C MET A 376 -19.53 -9.54 16.27
N GLU A 377 -20.25 -9.57 17.40
CA GLU A 377 -21.22 -10.64 17.70
C GLU A 377 -22.34 -10.80 16.64
N PRO A 378 -23.10 -9.74 16.27
CA PRO A 378 -24.06 -9.82 15.16
C PRO A 378 -23.46 -10.24 13.82
N ILE A 379 -22.26 -9.76 13.49
CA ILE A 379 -21.57 -10.07 12.24
C ILE A 379 -21.21 -11.57 12.20
N LEU A 380 -20.58 -12.07 13.28
CA LEU A 380 -20.25 -13.49 13.41
C LEU A 380 -21.50 -14.39 13.39
N HIS A 381 -22.63 -13.91 13.91
CA HIS A 381 -23.88 -14.67 13.82
C HIS A 381 -24.31 -14.93 12.36
N ILE A 382 -24.17 -13.92 11.49
CA ILE A 382 -24.48 -14.04 10.06
C ILE A 382 -23.49 -15.00 9.39
N VAL A 383 -22.19 -14.77 9.55
CA VAL A 383 -21.13 -15.53 8.85
C VAL A 383 -21.08 -16.99 9.30
N LEU A 384 -21.16 -17.27 10.61
CA LEU A 384 -21.18 -18.65 11.10
C LEU A 384 -22.48 -19.39 10.76
N GLY A 385 -23.59 -18.66 10.54
CA GLY A 385 -24.81 -19.20 9.98
C GLY A 385 -24.62 -19.64 8.52
N ALA A 386 -24.02 -18.77 7.70
CA ALA A 386 -23.72 -19.04 6.30
C ALA A 386 -22.71 -20.18 6.11
N LEU A 387 -21.77 -20.37 7.03
CA LEU A 387 -20.83 -21.51 7.03
C LEU A 387 -21.55 -22.88 7.12
N ARG A 388 -22.82 -22.90 7.54
CA ARG A 388 -23.67 -24.09 7.65
C ARG A 388 -24.76 -24.14 6.57
N ASP A 389 -24.71 -23.27 5.57
CA ASP A 389 -25.72 -23.17 4.51
C ASP A 389 -25.76 -24.44 3.64
N PRO A 390 -26.94 -24.86 3.12
CA PRO A 390 -27.02 -25.98 2.19
C PRO A 390 -26.21 -25.78 0.90
N GLU A 391 -26.04 -24.55 0.42
CA GLU A 391 -25.37 -24.26 -0.85
C GLU A 391 -23.86 -24.04 -0.66
N GLN A 392 -23.05 -24.70 -1.49
CA GLN A 392 -21.59 -24.66 -1.35
C GLN A 392 -21.00 -23.24 -1.53
N MET A 393 -21.56 -22.45 -2.45
CA MET A 393 -21.11 -21.08 -2.74
C MET A 393 -21.23 -20.18 -1.50
N VAL A 394 -22.32 -20.33 -0.74
CA VAL A 394 -22.56 -19.57 0.49
C VAL A 394 -21.58 -19.98 1.59
N ARG A 395 -21.31 -21.30 1.73
CA ARG A 395 -20.31 -21.79 2.68
C ARG A 395 -18.90 -21.32 2.32
N GLY A 396 -18.55 -21.34 1.04
CA GLY A 396 -17.27 -20.85 0.54
C GLY A 396 -17.07 -19.35 0.83
N ALA A 397 -18.07 -18.53 0.54
CA ALA A 397 -18.02 -17.09 0.84
C ALA A 397 -17.96 -16.80 2.35
N ALA A 398 -18.58 -17.64 3.19
CA ALA A 398 -18.45 -17.54 4.63
C ALA A 398 -17.02 -17.87 5.11
N SER A 399 -16.38 -18.90 4.54
CA SER A 399 -14.98 -19.20 4.83
C SER A 399 -14.05 -18.05 4.40
N PHE A 400 -14.25 -17.49 3.20
CA PHE A 400 -13.52 -16.30 2.75
C PHE A 400 -13.66 -15.14 3.74
N ALA A 401 -14.89 -14.80 4.14
CA ALA A 401 -15.13 -13.71 5.09
C ALA A 401 -14.47 -13.96 6.46
N LEU A 402 -14.40 -15.21 6.93
CA LEU A 402 -13.68 -15.53 8.17
C LEU A 402 -12.16 -15.35 8.04
N GLY A 403 -11.57 -15.62 6.89
CA GLY A 403 -10.15 -15.35 6.63
C GLY A 403 -9.86 -13.84 6.61
N GLN A 404 -10.69 -13.08 5.91
CA GLN A 404 -10.63 -11.62 5.89
C GLN A 404 -10.80 -11.01 7.30
N PHE A 405 -11.72 -11.55 8.10
CA PHE A 405 -11.85 -11.11 9.49
C PHE A 405 -10.61 -11.41 10.33
N ALA A 406 -9.97 -12.56 10.08
CA ALA A 406 -8.74 -12.92 10.76
C ALA A 406 -7.56 -12.03 10.34
N GLU A 407 -7.48 -11.57 9.10
CA GLU A 407 -6.43 -10.64 8.66
C GLU A 407 -6.62 -9.23 9.24
N HIS A 408 -7.86 -8.73 9.25
CA HIS A 408 -8.08 -7.29 9.45
C HIS A 408 -8.76 -6.90 10.76
N LEU A 409 -9.46 -7.81 11.45
CA LEU A 409 -10.22 -7.48 12.67
C LEU A 409 -9.46 -7.86 13.96
N GLN A 410 -8.13 -7.88 13.90
CA GLN A 410 -7.25 -8.15 15.04
C GLN A 410 -7.13 -6.97 16.00
N PRO A 411 -6.97 -7.20 17.32
CA PRO A 411 -6.97 -8.52 18.00
C PRO A 411 -8.38 -9.03 18.37
N GLU A 412 -9.44 -8.26 18.10
CA GLU A 412 -10.79 -8.55 18.56
C GLU A 412 -11.31 -9.91 18.05
N ILE A 413 -11.04 -10.27 16.80
CA ILE A 413 -11.50 -11.53 16.20
C ILE A 413 -10.93 -12.76 16.91
N VAL A 414 -9.65 -12.73 17.30
CA VAL A 414 -8.99 -13.84 18.01
C VAL A 414 -9.67 -14.07 19.35
N SER A 415 -10.19 -13.05 20.04
CA SER A 415 -10.95 -13.23 21.28
C SER A 415 -12.20 -14.13 21.14
N HIS A 416 -12.66 -14.36 19.90
CA HIS A 416 -13.79 -15.24 19.57
C HIS A 416 -13.39 -16.64 19.06
N TYR A 417 -12.11 -17.04 19.19
CA TYR A 417 -11.58 -18.31 18.65
C TYR A 417 -12.39 -19.55 19.09
N GLU A 418 -12.90 -19.57 20.33
CA GLU A 418 -13.69 -20.70 20.86
C GLU A 418 -14.95 -20.99 20.04
N THR A 419 -15.49 -19.97 19.36
CA THR A 419 -16.70 -20.09 18.53
C THR A 419 -16.34 -20.25 17.05
N VAL A 420 -15.31 -19.53 16.57
CA VAL A 420 -14.93 -19.47 15.15
C VAL A 420 -14.18 -20.74 14.72
N LEU A 421 -13.16 -21.14 15.47
CA LEU A 421 -12.24 -22.21 15.07
C LEU A 421 -12.94 -23.58 14.89
N PRO A 422 -13.89 -23.99 15.75
CA PRO A 422 -14.67 -25.21 15.50
C PRO A 422 -15.50 -25.15 14.21
N GLY A 423 -15.95 -23.96 13.80
CA GLY A 423 -16.64 -23.74 12.54
C GLY A 423 -15.74 -24.03 11.34
N ILE A 424 -14.56 -23.39 11.32
CA ILE A 424 -13.54 -23.58 10.28
C ILE A 424 -13.12 -25.06 10.22
N LEU A 425 -12.85 -25.68 11.37
CA LEU A 425 -12.45 -27.09 11.46
C LEU A 425 -13.47 -28.07 10.87
N ASN A 426 -14.77 -27.73 10.91
CA ASN A 426 -15.81 -28.53 10.25
C ASN A 426 -15.85 -28.28 8.74
N ALA A 427 -15.62 -27.03 8.31
CA ALA A 427 -15.58 -26.68 6.89
C ALA A 427 -14.39 -27.29 6.14
N LEU A 428 -13.29 -27.61 6.84
CA LEU A 428 -12.18 -28.41 6.28
C LEU A 428 -12.59 -29.84 5.88
N GLU A 429 -13.71 -30.34 6.40
CA GLU A 429 -14.26 -31.66 6.07
C GLU A 429 -15.45 -31.58 5.09
N ASP A 430 -15.65 -30.42 4.43
CA ASP A 430 -16.75 -30.24 3.48
C ASP A 430 -16.70 -31.26 2.32
N VAL A 431 -17.81 -31.42 1.62
CA VAL A 431 -17.84 -32.28 0.42
C VAL A 431 -17.26 -31.56 -0.81
N SER A 432 -17.29 -30.23 -0.82
CA SER A 432 -16.76 -29.39 -1.90
C SER A 432 -15.31 -29.03 -1.63
N ASP A 433 -14.45 -29.26 -2.62
CA ASP A 433 -13.04 -28.88 -2.53
C ASP A 433 -12.87 -27.35 -2.53
N GLU A 434 -13.72 -26.60 -3.25
CA GLU A 434 -13.70 -25.14 -3.25
C GLU A 434 -13.95 -24.54 -1.83
N VAL A 435 -14.87 -25.16 -1.08
CA VAL A 435 -15.15 -24.75 0.31
C VAL A 435 -13.95 -25.07 1.21
N LYS A 436 -13.31 -26.23 1.04
CA LYS A 436 -12.12 -26.59 1.81
C LYS A 436 -10.97 -25.62 1.54
N GLU A 437 -10.75 -25.25 0.28
CA GLU A 437 -9.69 -24.33 -0.13
C GLU A 437 -9.82 -22.99 0.59
N LYS A 438 -11.00 -22.36 0.52
CA LYS A 438 -11.32 -21.10 1.24
C LYS A 438 -11.24 -21.27 2.76
N SER A 439 -11.51 -22.47 3.27
CA SER A 439 -11.41 -22.77 4.71
C SER A 439 -9.98 -22.99 5.19
N TYR A 440 -9.08 -23.48 4.34
CA TYR A 440 -7.64 -23.53 4.64
C TYR A 440 -7.04 -22.12 4.70
N TYR A 441 -7.44 -21.25 3.77
CA TYR A 441 -7.11 -19.82 3.82
C TYR A 441 -7.56 -19.21 5.16
N ALA A 442 -8.85 -19.38 5.52
CA ALA A 442 -9.37 -18.87 6.78
C ALA A 442 -8.65 -19.43 8.00
N LEU A 443 -8.27 -20.71 7.97
CA LEU A 443 -7.50 -21.32 9.06
C LEU A 443 -6.08 -20.72 9.14
N ALA A 444 -5.41 -20.54 8.01
CA ALA A 444 -4.06 -19.99 7.95
C ALA A 444 -4.02 -18.58 8.55
N ALA A 445 -4.87 -17.68 8.05
CA ALA A 445 -5.01 -16.32 8.55
C ALA A 445 -5.34 -16.29 10.05
N PHE A 446 -6.31 -17.09 10.50
CA PHE A 446 -6.68 -17.13 11.92
C PHE A 446 -5.55 -17.63 12.81
N CYS A 447 -4.76 -18.60 12.35
CA CYS A 447 -3.65 -19.12 13.15
C CYS A 447 -2.48 -18.14 13.26
N GLU A 448 -2.30 -17.21 12.32
CA GLU A 448 -1.16 -16.30 12.29
C GLU A 448 -1.05 -15.43 13.55
N ASP A 449 -2.19 -14.96 14.07
CA ASP A 449 -2.25 -14.09 15.26
C ASP A 449 -2.63 -14.82 16.57
N MET A 450 -2.78 -16.14 16.56
CA MET A 450 -3.28 -16.87 17.74
C MET A 450 -2.26 -17.03 18.87
N GLY A 451 -0.96 -17.01 18.61
CA GLY A 451 0.05 -17.26 19.66
C GLY A 451 -0.20 -18.54 20.47
N GLU A 452 -0.13 -18.46 21.81
CA GLU A 452 -0.29 -19.61 22.71
C GLU A 452 -1.73 -20.16 22.75
N GLU A 453 -2.72 -19.39 22.30
CA GLU A 453 -4.13 -19.77 22.27
C GLU A 453 -4.40 -20.93 21.30
N ILE A 454 -3.48 -21.24 20.39
CA ILE A 454 -3.57 -22.38 19.47
C ILE A 454 -3.35 -23.73 20.16
N LEU A 455 -2.61 -23.74 21.28
CA LEU A 455 -2.12 -24.96 21.93
C LEU A 455 -3.22 -25.98 22.27
N PRO A 456 -4.43 -25.59 22.74
CA PRO A 456 -5.52 -26.54 23.00
C PRO A 456 -6.03 -27.27 21.76
N PHE A 457 -5.81 -26.73 20.55
CA PHE A 457 -6.31 -27.27 19.29
C PHE A 457 -5.22 -27.94 18.45
N LEU A 458 -3.94 -27.73 18.77
CA LEU A 458 -2.79 -28.11 17.98
C LEU A 458 -2.83 -29.59 17.53
N ASP A 459 -3.04 -30.54 18.44
CA ASP A 459 -3.05 -31.97 18.12
C ASP A 459 -4.16 -32.33 17.12
N SER A 460 -5.36 -31.73 17.29
CA SER A 460 -6.51 -31.95 16.40
C SER A 460 -6.26 -31.34 15.02
N LEU A 461 -5.76 -30.10 15.00
CA LEU A 461 -5.38 -29.39 13.78
C LEU A 461 -4.36 -30.17 12.97
N MET A 462 -3.24 -30.55 13.60
CA MET A 462 -2.17 -31.28 12.92
C MET A 462 -2.61 -32.65 12.45
N GLY A 463 -3.51 -33.33 13.18
CA GLY A 463 -4.12 -34.58 12.72
C GLY A 463 -4.87 -34.42 11.39
N LYS A 464 -5.69 -33.37 11.26
CA LYS A 464 -6.45 -33.08 10.02
C LYS A 464 -5.55 -32.61 8.89
N LEU A 465 -4.64 -31.67 9.17
CA LEU A 465 -3.72 -31.08 8.18
C LEU A 465 -2.78 -32.12 7.59
N LEU A 466 -2.17 -32.98 8.41
CA LEU A 466 -1.33 -34.08 7.92
C LEU A 466 -2.15 -35.07 7.08
N GLY A 467 -3.40 -35.35 7.47
CA GLY A 467 -4.30 -36.19 6.69
C GLY A 467 -4.59 -35.61 5.30
N ALA A 468 -4.90 -34.31 5.23
CA ALA A 468 -5.17 -33.60 3.98
C ALA A 468 -3.93 -33.53 3.08
N LEU A 469 -2.79 -33.15 3.65
CA LEU A 469 -1.53 -33.05 2.92
C LEU A 469 -1.13 -34.36 2.23
N GLN A 470 -1.53 -35.52 2.78
CA GLN A 470 -1.23 -36.82 2.19
C GLN A 470 -2.26 -37.33 1.17
N ASN A 471 -3.53 -36.95 1.31
CA ASN A 471 -4.63 -37.62 0.61
C ASN A 471 -5.47 -36.70 -0.28
N SER A 472 -5.35 -35.39 -0.14
CA SER A 472 -6.13 -34.42 -0.91
C SER A 472 -5.56 -34.17 -2.32
N PRO A 473 -6.37 -33.64 -3.25
CA PRO A 473 -5.89 -33.10 -4.53
C PRO A 473 -4.85 -31.99 -4.36
N ARG A 474 -4.10 -31.71 -5.44
CA ARG A 474 -2.92 -30.84 -5.43
C ARG A 474 -3.20 -29.41 -4.95
N ASN A 475 -4.27 -28.79 -5.42
CA ASN A 475 -4.71 -27.44 -5.00
C ASN A 475 -5.02 -27.36 -3.49
N LEU A 476 -5.61 -28.41 -2.92
CA LEU A 476 -5.86 -28.48 -1.47
C LEU A 476 -4.59 -28.79 -0.68
N GLN A 477 -3.63 -29.52 -1.24
CA GLN A 477 -2.34 -29.71 -0.61
C GLN A 477 -1.58 -28.38 -0.51
N GLU A 478 -1.66 -27.52 -1.53
CA GLU A 478 -1.05 -26.19 -1.57
C GLU A 478 -1.56 -25.30 -0.44
N THR A 479 -2.87 -25.09 -0.34
CA THR A 479 -3.48 -24.27 0.73
C THR A 479 -3.31 -24.90 2.11
N CYS A 480 -3.31 -26.23 2.20
CA CYS A 480 -2.98 -26.93 3.44
C CYS A 480 -1.53 -26.68 3.90
N MET A 481 -0.56 -26.51 2.99
CA MET A 481 0.82 -26.18 3.37
C MET A 481 0.89 -24.80 4.02
N SER A 482 0.21 -23.80 3.48
CA SER A 482 0.13 -22.46 4.08
C SER A 482 -0.47 -22.51 5.49
N ALA A 483 -1.57 -23.24 5.69
CA ALA A 483 -2.16 -23.43 7.02
C ALA A 483 -1.23 -24.12 8.01
N ILE A 484 -0.44 -25.11 7.58
CA ILE A 484 0.59 -25.73 8.43
C ILE A 484 1.70 -24.72 8.78
N GLY A 485 2.06 -23.84 7.86
CA GLY A 485 3.02 -22.75 8.08
C GLY A 485 2.58 -21.81 9.20
N SER A 486 1.35 -21.28 9.12
CA SER A 486 0.79 -20.39 10.15
C SER A 486 0.66 -21.10 11.50
N VAL A 487 0.22 -22.37 11.52
CA VAL A 487 0.19 -23.19 12.75
C VAL A 487 1.58 -23.36 13.34
N ALA A 488 2.61 -23.58 12.52
CA ALA A 488 3.99 -23.71 12.97
C ALA A 488 4.54 -22.39 13.54
N SER A 489 4.18 -21.26 12.93
CA SER A 489 4.55 -19.93 13.43
C SER A 489 3.95 -19.68 14.81
N ALA A 490 2.64 -19.85 14.97
CA ALA A 490 1.95 -19.59 16.23
C ALA A 490 2.29 -20.58 17.36
N ALA A 491 2.44 -21.87 17.04
CA ALA A 491 2.77 -22.88 18.05
C ALA A 491 4.25 -22.86 18.47
N ASP A 492 5.12 -22.20 17.71
CA ASP A 492 6.57 -22.10 17.93
C ASP A 492 7.17 -23.46 18.38
N GLN A 493 7.73 -23.54 19.59
CA GLN A 493 8.39 -24.73 20.10
C GLN A 493 7.45 -25.93 20.28
N ALA A 494 6.14 -25.69 20.44
CA ALA A 494 5.15 -26.75 20.55
C ALA A 494 4.91 -27.49 19.21
N PHE A 495 5.35 -26.93 18.08
CA PHE A 495 5.26 -27.57 16.76
C PHE A 495 6.29 -28.69 16.54
N VAL A 496 7.39 -28.71 17.31
CA VAL A 496 8.52 -29.66 17.16
C VAL A 496 8.11 -31.14 17.02
N PRO A 497 7.11 -31.68 17.74
CA PRO A 497 6.67 -33.08 17.58
C PRO A 497 6.16 -33.44 16.18
N TYR A 498 5.73 -32.44 15.40
CA TYR A 498 5.15 -32.61 14.06
C TYR A 498 6.15 -32.36 12.93
N ALA A 499 7.18 -31.56 13.20
CA ALA A 499 8.11 -31.05 12.20
C ALA A 499 8.76 -32.15 11.36
N GLU A 500 9.28 -33.22 11.96
CA GLU A 500 9.94 -34.31 11.23
C GLU A 500 9.03 -34.93 10.17
N ARG A 501 7.75 -35.13 10.50
CA ARG A 501 6.79 -35.73 9.57
C ARG A 501 6.48 -34.79 8.41
N VAL A 502 6.28 -33.51 8.68
CA VAL A 502 5.99 -32.49 7.65
C VAL A 502 7.19 -32.33 6.72
N LEU A 503 8.39 -32.19 7.28
CA LEU A 503 9.64 -32.04 6.54
C LEU A 503 9.90 -33.22 5.59
N GLU A 504 9.64 -34.46 6.01
CA GLU A 504 9.77 -35.64 5.15
C GLU A 504 8.76 -35.63 3.98
N LEU A 505 7.54 -35.13 4.20
CA LEU A 505 6.57 -34.97 3.11
C LEU A 505 7.04 -33.89 2.12
N MET A 506 7.55 -32.75 2.62
CA MET A 506 8.03 -31.64 1.79
C MET A 506 9.15 -32.03 0.83
N LYS A 507 10.04 -32.97 1.21
CA LYS A 507 11.07 -33.51 0.30
C LYS A 507 10.49 -34.03 -1.01
N THR A 508 9.29 -34.59 -0.98
CA THR A 508 8.63 -35.14 -2.17
C THR A 508 8.15 -34.03 -3.10
N PHE A 509 7.67 -32.91 -2.54
CA PHE A 509 7.17 -31.78 -3.31
C PHE A 509 8.31 -30.90 -3.87
N MET A 510 9.38 -30.71 -3.08
CA MET A 510 10.50 -29.84 -3.45
C MET A 510 11.34 -30.31 -4.65
N VAL A 511 11.09 -31.53 -5.15
CA VAL A 511 11.80 -32.11 -6.30
C VAL A 511 10.92 -32.25 -7.55
N LEU A 512 9.68 -31.75 -7.50
CA LEU A 512 8.77 -31.78 -8.64
C LEU A 512 9.24 -30.83 -9.75
N THR A 513 9.06 -31.23 -11.01
CA THR A 513 9.56 -30.47 -12.17
C THR A 513 8.51 -30.26 -13.26
N ASN A 514 7.29 -30.78 -13.09
CA ASN A 514 6.22 -30.55 -14.06
C ASN A 514 5.62 -29.17 -13.81
N ASP A 515 5.25 -28.46 -14.87
CA ASP A 515 4.68 -27.11 -14.79
C ASP A 515 3.44 -27.04 -13.89
N GLU A 516 2.55 -28.03 -13.97
CA GLU A 516 1.34 -28.15 -13.14
C GLU A 516 1.62 -28.34 -11.63
N ASP A 517 2.85 -28.71 -11.27
CA ASP A 517 3.29 -29.01 -9.91
C ASP A 517 4.16 -27.91 -9.29
N LEU A 518 4.52 -26.87 -10.05
CA LEU A 518 5.50 -25.87 -9.61
C LEU A 518 4.97 -24.99 -8.47
N ARG A 519 3.66 -24.70 -8.44
CA ARG A 519 3.00 -24.00 -7.32
C ARG A 519 3.12 -24.79 -6.03
N SER A 520 2.78 -26.08 -6.06
CA SER A 520 3.01 -27.01 -4.95
C SER A 520 4.46 -27.07 -4.49
N ARG A 521 5.42 -27.05 -5.42
CA ARG A 521 6.86 -26.99 -5.08
C ARG A 521 7.23 -25.66 -4.41
N ALA A 522 6.67 -24.56 -4.87
CA ALA A 522 6.87 -23.24 -4.28
C ALA A 522 6.38 -23.23 -2.83
N ARG A 523 5.13 -23.63 -2.59
CA ARG A 523 4.52 -23.73 -1.24
C ARG A 523 5.28 -24.67 -0.30
N ALA A 524 5.78 -25.79 -0.83
CA ALA A 524 6.61 -26.68 -0.04
C ALA A 524 7.95 -26.05 0.36
N THR A 525 8.54 -25.24 -0.52
CA THR A 525 9.81 -24.53 -0.27
C THR A 525 9.64 -23.46 0.82
N GLU A 526 8.57 -22.67 0.72
CA GLU A 526 8.15 -21.69 1.72
C GLU A 526 7.94 -22.36 3.09
N LEU A 527 7.14 -23.43 3.15
CA LEU A 527 6.82 -24.13 4.39
C LEU A 527 8.07 -24.69 5.09
N VAL A 528 9.04 -25.22 4.35
CA VAL A 528 10.30 -25.67 4.95
C VAL A 528 11.04 -24.51 5.61
N GLY A 529 11.02 -23.31 5.02
CA GLY A 529 11.59 -22.10 5.61
C GLY A 529 10.90 -21.72 6.92
N MET A 530 9.56 -21.69 6.93
CA MET A 530 8.76 -21.38 8.13
C MET A 530 9.01 -22.39 9.26
N ILE A 531 8.99 -23.70 8.95
CA ILE A 531 9.30 -24.74 9.94
C ILE A 531 10.73 -24.58 10.48
N ALA A 532 11.67 -24.13 9.64
CA ALA A 532 13.03 -23.94 10.07
C ALA A 532 13.15 -22.87 11.17
N MET A 533 12.35 -21.81 11.07
CA MET A 533 12.25 -20.75 12.08
C MET A 533 11.71 -21.29 13.41
N SER A 534 10.59 -22.01 13.40
CA SER A 534 9.98 -22.57 14.63
C SER A 534 10.84 -23.66 15.30
N VAL A 535 11.48 -24.51 14.51
CA VAL A 535 12.26 -25.66 15.03
C VAL A 535 13.67 -25.26 15.47
N GLY A 536 14.21 -24.20 14.86
CA GLY A 536 15.49 -23.59 15.19
C GLY A 536 16.72 -24.35 14.68
N ARG A 537 17.86 -23.63 14.72
CA ARG A 537 19.16 -24.05 14.17
C ARG A 537 19.59 -25.47 14.56
N ALA A 538 19.54 -25.79 15.86
CA ALA A 538 20.16 -27.02 16.40
C ALA A 538 19.59 -28.32 15.80
N ARG A 539 18.32 -28.29 15.39
CA ARG A 539 17.62 -29.44 14.80
C ARG A 539 17.61 -29.39 13.26
N MET A 540 17.57 -28.19 12.68
CA MET A 540 17.54 -27.99 11.23
C MET A 540 18.91 -28.18 10.56
N GLU A 541 19.97 -27.60 11.12
CA GLU A 541 21.32 -27.57 10.49
C GLU A 541 21.81 -28.96 10.03
N PRO A 542 21.63 -30.07 10.79
CA PRO A 542 22.08 -31.40 10.35
C PRO A 542 21.32 -32.00 9.15
N ILE A 543 20.07 -31.59 8.92
CA ILE A 543 19.18 -32.15 7.89
C ILE A 543 18.95 -31.21 6.71
N LEU A 544 19.46 -29.99 6.78
CA LEU A 544 19.24 -28.91 5.82
C LEU A 544 19.85 -29.13 4.41
N PRO A 545 21.02 -29.78 4.22
CA PRO A 545 21.68 -29.81 2.90
C PRO A 545 20.82 -30.31 1.72
N PRO A 546 20.01 -31.38 1.83
CA PRO A 546 19.12 -31.81 0.75
C PRO A 546 18.05 -30.78 0.37
N TYR A 547 17.54 -30.01 1.34
CA TYR A 547 16.55 -28.95 1.09
C TYR A 547 17.18 -27.77 0.35
N VAL A 548 18.40 -27.39 0.73
CA VAL A 548 19.16 -26.34 0.03
C VAL A 548 19.47 -26.75 -1.40
N GLU A 549 19.88 -28.00 -1.63
CA GLU A 549 20.11 -28.51 -2.99
C GLU A 549 18.84 -28.47 -3.84
N ALA A 550 17.70 -28.92 -3.28
CA ALA A 550 16.40 -28.86 -3.95
C ALA A 550 15.97 -27.41 -4.24
N ALA A 551 16.12 -26.49 -3.29
CA ALA A 551 15.82 -25.07 -3.46
C ALA A 551 16.66 -24.43 -4.59
N ILE A 552 17.99 -24.62 -4.59
CA ILE A 552 18.87 -24.10 -5.65
C ILE A 552 18.47 -24.66 -7.02
N SER A 553 18.15 -25.96 -7.09
CA SER A 553 17.72 -26.57 -8.36
C SER A 553 16.42 -25.97 -8.92
N GLY A 554 15.57 -25.41 -8.05
CA GLY A 554 14.27 -24.83 -8.42
C GLY A 554 14.41 -23.58 -9.30
N PHE A 555 15.49 -22.81 -9.14
CA PHE A 555 15.75 -21.63 -9.99
C PHE A 555 15.85 -21.98 -11.49
N GLY A 556 16.21 -23.21 -11.82
CA GLY A 556 16.31 -23.70 -13.19
C GLY A 556 14.96 -23.96 -13.88
N LEU A 557 13.83 -23.86 -13.17
CA LEU A 557 12.49 -24.19 -13.71
C LEU A 557 11.69 -22.98 -14.22
N GLU A 558 12.32 -21.80 -14.33
CA GLU A 558 11.73 -20.57 -14.93
C GLU A 558 10.30 -20.23 -14.47
N PHE A 559 10.00 -20.41 -13.18
CA PHE A 559 8.70 -20.06 -12.58
C PHE A 559 8.89 -19.05 -11.44
N SER A 560 8.31 -17.86 -11.58
CA SER A 560 8.59 -16.72 -10.69
C SER A 560 8.13 -16.91 -9.25
N GLU A 561 6.90 -17.41 -9.02
CA GLU A 561 6.38 -17.72 -7.66
C GLU A 561 7.30 -18.72 -6.91
N LEU A 562 7.87 -19.71 -7.62
CA LEU A 562 8.86 -20.62 -7.01
C LEU A 562 10.15 -19.88 -6.63
N ARG A 563 10.65 -18.99 -7.48
CA ARG A 563 11.88 -18.25 -7.20
C ARG A 563 11.70 -17.26 -6.05
N GLU A 564 10.56 -16.58 -6.01
CA GLU A 564 10.11 -15.72 -4.91
C GLU A 564 10.17 -16.48 -3.58
N TYR A 565 9.43 -17.59 -3.45
CA TYR A 565 9.41 -18.39 -2.22
C TYR A 565 10.76 -19.05 -1.93
N THR A 566 11.59 -19.28 -2.95
CA THR A 566 12.95 -19.77 -2.73
C THR A 566 13.86 -18.68 -2.13
N HIS A 567 13.71 -17.42 -2.52
CA HIS A 567 14.39 -16.29 -1.85
C HIS A 567 13.95 -16.18 -0.40
N GLY A 568 12.63 -16.25 -0.13
CA GLY A 568 12.07 -16.29 1.23
C GLY A 568 12.62 -17.45 2.08
N PHE A 569 12.70 -18.66 1.50
CA PHE A 569 13.35 -19.81 2.15
C PHE A 569 14.80 -19.48 2.54
N PHE A 570 15.60 -18.95 1.62
CA PHE A 570 16.99 -18.63 1.93
C PHE A 570 17.14 -17.49 2.93
N SER A 571 16.22 -16.53 2.98
CA SER A 571 16.14 -15.50 4.01
C SER A 571 15.98 -16.13 5.41
N ASN A 572 15.01 -17.03 5.58
CA ASN A 572 14.80 -17.77 6.84
C ASN A 572 16.02 -18.60 7.22
N ILE A 573 16.65 -19.27 6.24
CA ILE A 573 17.87 -20.06 6.50
C ILE A 573 19.06 -19.18 6.89
N ALA A 574 19.20 -17.99 6.31
CA ALA A 574 20.24 -17.03 6.68
C ALA A 574 20.07 -16.57 8.13
N GLU A 575 18.84 -16.31 8.56
CA GLU A 575 18.52 -15.92 9.93
C GLU A 575 18.88 -17.02 10.94
N ILE A 576 18.43 -18.27 10.73
CA ILE A 576 18.70 -19.34 11.71
C ILE A 576 20.17 -19.76 11.76
N LEU A 577 20.90 -19.69 10.65
CA LEU A 577 22.31 -20.14 10.59
C LEU A 577 23.30 -19.04 10.95
N GLU A 578 22.92 -17.77 10.80
CA GLU A 578 23.79 -16.60 10.92
C GLU A 578 25.09 -16.80 10.12
N GLU A 579 26.26 -16.65 10.75
CA GLU A 579 27.58 -16.89 10.13
C GLU A 579 27.73 -18.28 9.50
N GLY A 580 26.94 -19.29 9.93
CA GLY A 580 26.90 -20.62 9.32
C GLY A 580 26.38 -20.64 7.87
N PHE A 581 25.65 -19.60 7.47
CA PHE A 581 25.12 -19.42 6.12
C PHE A 581 26.20 -19.05 5.09
N THR A 582 27.39 -18.62 5.54
CA THR A 582 28.52 -18.18 4.69
C THR A 582 28.85 -19.16 3.56
N GLN A 583 28.72 -20.47 3.81
CA GLN A 583 28.98 -21.51 2.81
C GLN A 583 28.04 -21.47 1.60
N TYR A 584 26.85 -20.88 1.74
CA TYR A 584 25.83 -20.81 0.69
C TYR A 584 25.86 -19.49 -0.09
N LEU A 585 26.45 -18.42 0.46
CA LEU A 585 26.54 -17.10 -0.18
C LEU A 585 27.04 -17.14 -1.64
N PRO A 586 28.09 -17.90 -2.01
CA PRO A 586 28.57 -17.95 -3.39
C PRO A 586 27.57 -18.51 -4.40
N HIS A 587 26.54 -19.23 -3.93
CA HIS A 587 25.51 -19.85 -4.75
C HIS A 587 24.22 -19.03 -4.77
N VAL A 588 23.79 -18.47 -3.64
CA VAL A 588 22.49 -17.80 -3.51
C VAL A 588 22.53 -16.31 -3.88
N VAL A 589 23.63 -15.60 -3.56
CA VAL A 589 23.73 -14.16 -3.87
C VAL A 589 23.66 -13.89 -5.38
N PRO A 590 24.34 -14.66 -6.26
CA PRO A 590 24.21 -14.47 -7.70
C PRO A 590 22.78 -14.70 -8.23
N LEU A 591 22.01 -15.59 -7.60
CA LEU A 591 20.61 -15.82 -7.96
C LEU A 591 19.75 -14.61 -7.57
N ALA A 592 19.92 -14.09 -6.36
CA ALA A 592 19.25 -12.85 -5.93
C ALA A 592 19.61 -11.66 -6.83
N PHE A 593 20.88 -11.49 -7.20
CA PHE A 593 21.28 -10.48 -8.18
C PHE A 593 20.59 -10.64 -9.53
N THR A 594 20.38 -11.87 -9.99
CA THR A 594 19.69 -12.12 -11.26
C THR A 594 18.23 -11.69 -11.17
N SER A 595 17.52 -12.12 -10.13
CA SER A 595 16.12 -11.74 -9.89
C SER A 595 15.93 -10.22 -9.72
N CYS A 596 16.78 -9.55 -8.95
CA CYS A 596 16.74 -8.07 -8.81
C CYS A 596 16.97 -7.33 -10.14
N ASN A 597 17.64 -7.95 -11.11
CA ASN A 597 17.96 -7.36 -12.41
C ASN A 597 17.06 -7.85 -13.55
N LEU A 598 16.00 -8.61 -13.25
CA LEU A 598 15.03 -9.03 -14.27
C LEU A 598 14.42 -7.83 -14.99
N ASP A 599 14.14 -8.03 -16.27
CA ASP A 599 13.32 -7.12 -17.05
C ASP A 599 11.87 -7.38 -16.69
N ASP A 600 11.23 -6.36 -16.13
CA ASP A 600 9.87 -6.42 -15.59
C ASP A 600 8.81 -6.43 -16.70
N GLY A 601 9.28 -6.39 -17.96
CA GLY A 601 8.44 -6.48 -19.13
C GLY A 601 7.70 -5.18 -19.38
N SER A 602 8.22 -4.04 -18.91
CA SER A 602 7.80 -2.66 -19.26
C SER A 602 8.06 -2.41 -20.75
N ALA A 603 7.47 -3.25 -21.57
CA ALA A 603 7.25 -3.06 -22.97
C ALA A 603 6.02 -2.17 -23.03
N VAL A 604 6.26 -0.99 -23.56
CA VAL A 604 5.21 -0.10 -24.03
C VAL A 604 4.37 -0.91 -25.01
N ASP A 605 3.11 -1.17 -24.67
CA ASP A 605 2.14 -1.62 -25.67
C ASP A 605 2.01 -0.47 -26.66
N ILE A 606 2.64 -0.69 -27.82
CA ILE A 606 2.48 0.18 -28.98
C ILE A 606 1.07 -0.11 -29.45
N ASP A 607 0.13 0.76 -29.09
CA ASP A 607 -1.18 0.77 -29.72
C ASP A 607 -0.96 1.04 -31.22
N ASP A 608 -0.81 -0.03 -31.98
CA ASP A 608 -1.01 -0.04 -33.41
C ASP A 608 -2.51 0.19 -33.63
N SER A 609 -2.94 1.44 -33.45
CA SER A 609 -4.25 1.96 -33.86
C SER A 609 -4.50 1.79 -35.39
N ASP A 610 -3.65 1.04 -36.07
CA ASP A 610 -3.77 0.53 -37.42
C ASP A 610 -4.65 -0.75 -37.49
N GLU A 611 -5.09 -1.36 -36.37
CA GLU A 611 -6.03 -2.51 -36.43
C GLU A 611 -7.40 -2.14 -37.02
N ASP A 612 -7.91 -0.92 -36.78
CA ASP A 612 -9.14 -0.43 -37.42
C ASP A 612 -8.95 -0.09 -38.92
N GLU A 613 -7.72 0.15 -39.38
CA GLU A 613 -7.40 0.32 -40.81
C GLU A 613 -7.12 -1.02 -41.53
N ASN A 614 -6.96 -2.13 -40.79
CA ASN A 614 -6.71 -3.47 -41.35
C ASN A 614 -7.90 -4.10 -42.08
N ILE A 615 -9.10 -3.51 -41.97
CA ILE A 615 -10.29 -3.95 -42.73
C ILE A 615 -10.08 -3.80 -44.26
N ASN A 616 -9.15 -2.95 -44.72
CA ASN A 616 -8.93 -2.68 -46.15
C ASN A 616 -7.63 -3.27 -46.77
N GLY A 617 -6.84 -4.05 -46.03
CA GLY A 617 -5.79 -4.92 -46.62
C GLY A 617 -4.54 -4.23 -47.20
N PHE A 618 -4.16 -3.04 -46.75
CA PHE A 618 -3.10 -2.20 -47.34
C PHE A 618 -1.69 -2.28 -46.71
N GLY A 619 -1.46 -3.13 -45.70
CA GLY A 619 -0.26 -3.15 -44.86
C GLY A 619 1.10 -3.57 -45.47
N GLY A 620 1.22 -3.83 -46.78
CA GLY A 620 2.42 -4.46 -47.36
C GLY A 620 3.70 -3.62 -47.34
N VAL A 621 3.62 -2.29 -47.50
CA VAL A 621 4.79 -1.47 -47.86
C VAL A 621 5.53 -0.87 -46.65
N SER A 622 5.96 -1.69 -45.69
CA SER A 622 6.93 -1.26 -44.66
C SER A 622 8.36 -1.66 -45.02
N SER A 623 9.32 -0.87 -44.56
CA SER A 623 10.76 -1.03 -44.75
C SER A 623 11.38 -0.92 -43.36
N ASP A 624 11.92 -2.03 -42.85
CA ASP A 624 12.54 -2.19 -41.51
C ASP A 624 13.83 -1.38 -41.29
N ASP A 625 13.92 -0.11 -41.72
CA ASP A 625 15.19 0.63 -41.67
C ASP A 625 15.10 2.14 -41.39
N GLU A 626 13.99 2.67 -40.86
CA GLU A 626 13.96 4.06 -40.35
C GLU A 626 13.37 4.13 -38.94
N ALA A 627 14.22 3.94 -37.94
CA ALA A 627 13.95 4.06 -36.50
C ALA A 627 13.84 5.52 -36.02
N HIS A 628 12.86 6.29 -36.53
CA HIS A 628 12.64 7.68 -36.08
C HIS A 628 11.18 8.10 -35.88
N ASP A 629 10.22 7.18 -35.92
CA ASP A 629 8.93 7.42 -35.26
C ASP A 629 9.04 6.80 -33.85
N GLU A 630 9.11 7.67 -32.83
CA GLU A 630 8.95 7.23 -31.44
C GLU A 630 7.62 6.45 -31.35
N PRO A 631 7.65 5.18 -30.90
CA PRO A 631 6.42 4.43 -30.70
C PRO A 631 5.53 5.14 -29.68
N ARG A 632 4.23 5.20 -29.97
CA ARG A 632 3.22 5.78 -29.10
C ARG A 632 3.14 4.96 -27.81
N VAL A 633 3.27 5.64 -26.67
CA VAL A 633 3.19 5.05 -25.34
C VAL A 633 1.79 5.32 -24.82
N ARG A 634 0.97 4.27 -24.63
CA ARG A 634 -0.28 4.39 -23.87
C ARG A 634 -0.40 3.37 -22.74
N ASN A 635 0.04 2.13 -22.91
CA ASN A 635 -0.09 1.10 -21.88
C ASN A 635 1.28 0.54 -21.48
N ILE A 636 1.56 0.50 -20.17
CA ILE A 636 2.70 -0.23 -19.62
C ILE A 636 2.21 -1.64 -19.29
N SER A 637 2.64 -2.64 -20.04
CA SER A 637 2.45 -4.03 -19.61
C SER A 637 3.46 -4.31 -18.50
N VAL A 638 3.01 -4.76 -17.33
CA VAL A 638 3.87 -5.14 -16.21
C VAL A 638 3.62 -6.61 -15.88
N ARG A 639 4.68 -7.39 -15.69
CA ARG A 639 4.57 -8.79 -15.29
C ARG A 639 4.58 -8.91 -13.77
N THR A 640 3.41 -8.95 -13.14
CA THR A 640 3.25 -8.95 -11.67
C THR A 640 4.14 -9.96 -10.96
N GLY A 641 4.16 -11.23 -11.38
CA GLY A 641 5.01 -12.24 -10.74
C GLY A 641 6.53 -11.96 -10.81
N VAL A 642 7.00 -11.15 -11.76
CA VAL A 642 8.41 -10.70 -11.79
C VAL A 642 8.68 -9.65 -10.71
N LEU A 643 7.68 -8.83 -10.38
CA LEU A 643 7.76 -7.83 -9.32
C LEU A 643 7.85 -8.50 -7.95
N ASP A 644 7.02 -9.51 -7.69
CA ASP A 644 7.05 -10.29 -6.44
C ASP A 644 8.41 -10.98 -6.26
N GLU A 645 8.91 -11.65 -7.31
CA GLU A 645 10.24 -12.26 -7.33
C GLU A 645 11.35 -11.21 -7.05
N LYS A 646 11.22 -10.01 -7.62
CA LYS A 646 12.17 -8.90 -7.45
C LYS A 646 12.13 -8.32 -6.05
N ALA A 647 10.96 -8.15 -5.45
CA ALA A 647 10.78 -7.70 -4.08
C ALA A 647 11.41 -8.71 -3.10
N ALA A 648 11.09 -10.00 -3.24
CA ALA A 648 11.64 -11.08 -2.42
C ALA A 648 13.18 -11.19 -2.56
N ALA A 649 13.72 -11.07 -3.78
CA ALA A 649 15.16 -11.05 -4.00
C ALA A 649 15.84 -9.83 -3.36
N THR A 650 15.20 -8.66 -3.42
CA THR A 650 15.68 -7.41 -2.82
C THR A 650 15.75 -7.52 -1.30
N GLN A 651 14.71 -8.10 -0.68
CA GLN A 651 14.68 -8.42 0.74
C GLN A 651 15.81 -9.39 1.13
N ALA A 652 15.98 -10.46 0.36
CA ALA A 652 16.98 -11.48 0.61
C ALA A 652 18.41 -10.91 0.64
N LEU A 653 18.75 -9.98 -0.26
CA LEU A 653 20.06 -9.30 -0.23
C LEU A 653 20.32 -8.56 1.10
N GLY A 654 19.29 -7.90 1.63
CA GLY A 654 19.37 -7.23 2.94
C GLY A 654 19.59 -8.23 4.07
N LEU A 655 18.78 -9.30 4.12
CA LEU A 655 18.86 -10.31 5.18
C LEU A 655 20.18 -11.11 5.14
N TYR A 656 20.68 -11.47 3.95
CA TYR A 656 21.99 -12.10 3.83
C TYR A 656 23.10 -11.22 4.42
N ALA A 657 23.04 -9.90 4.16
CA ALA A 657 23.99 -8.96 4.73
C ALA A 657 23.86 -8.88 6.26
N LEU A 658 22.64 -8.75 6.78
CA LEU A 658 22.36 -8.63 8.21
C LEU A 658 22.90 -9.82 9.02
N HIS A 659 22.63 -11.04 8.54
CA HIS A 659 22.92 -12.26 9.29
C HIS A 659 24.35 -12.80 9.10
N THR A 660 25.01 -12.48 7.99
CA THR A 660 26.39 -12.95 7.71
C THR A 660 27.48 -11.88 7.88
N LYS A 661 27.11 -10.60 8.03
CA LYS A 661 27.99 -9.50 8.44
C LYS A 661 29.33 -9.48 7.69
N ASN A 662 30.42 -9.85 8.36
CA ASN A 662 31.78 -9.84 7.79
C ASN A 662 31.91 -10.68 6.53
N SER A 663 31.22 -11.82 6.50
CA SER A 663 31.27 -12.78 5.40
C SER A 663 30.58 -12.25 4.14
N TYR A 664 29.74 -11.21 4.27
CA TYR A 664 29.07 -10.55 3.16
C TYR A 664 29.92 -9.49 2.42
N ALA A 665 31.11 -9.18 2.93
CA ALA A 665 31.99 -8.15 2.35
C ALA A 665 32.19 -8.22 0.82
N PRO A 666 32.31 -9.40 0.16
CA PRO A 666 32.47 -9.48 -1.29
C PRO A 666 31.26 -8.99 -2.11
N TYR A 667 30.08 -8.97 -1.51
CA TYR A 667 28.80 -8.69 -2.19
C TYR A 667 28.25 -7.30 -1.86
N LEU A 668 28.75 -6.69 -0.78
CA LEU A 668 28.24 -5.44 -0.19
C LEU A 668 28.07 -4.30 -1.20
N GLU A 669 29.09 -4.06 -2.05
CA GLU A 669 29.06 -2.94 -3.00
C GLU A 669 27.97 -3.11 -4.07
N GLU A 670 27.81 -4.32 -4.59
CA GLU A 670 26.83 -4.60 -5.64
C GLU A 670 25.41 -4.62 -5.07
N SER A 671 25.21 -5.24 -3.90
CA SER A 671 23.93 -5.17 -3.19
C SER A 671 23.52 -3.72 -2.91
N LEU A 672 24.45 -2.86 -2.48
CA LEU A 672 24.17 -1.44 -2.26
C LEU A 672 23.75 -0.73 -3.55
N LYS A 673 24.38 -1.02 -4.70
CA LYS A 673 23.97 -0.43 -5.99
C LYS A 673 22.55 -0.84 -6.38
N ILE A 674 22.22 -2.11 -6.22
CA ILE A 674 20.90 -2.67 -6.51
C ILE A 674 19.84 -2.02 -5.61
N LEU A 675 20.07 -2.00 -4.29
CA LEU A 675 19.13 -1.42 -3.33
C LEU A 675 18.90 0.08 -3.56
N VAL A 676 19.94 0.85 -3.91
CA VAL A 676 19.75 2.28 -4.23
C VAL A 676 18.98 2.49 -5.53
N ARG A 677 19.08 1.57 -6.50
CA ARG A 677 18.22 1.63 -7.69
C ARG A 677 16.78 1.28 -7.33
N HIS A 678 16.59 0.27 -6.48
CA HIS A 678 15.26 -0.19 -6.08
C HIS A 678 14.53 0.78 -5.15
N SER A 679 15.24 1.62 -4.39
CA SER A 679 14.62 2.64 -3.53
C SER A 679 13.91 3.77 -4.28
N SER A 680 14.02 3.84 -5.61
CA SER A 680 13.28 4.78 -6.47
C SER A 680 12.57 4.06 -7.62
N TYR A 681 12.24 2.80 -7.41
CA TYR A 681 11.58 1.96 -8.40
C TYR A 681 10.08 2.26 -8.46
N PHE A 682 9.41 1.99 -9.59
CA PHE A 682 8.00 2.40 -9.75
C PHE A 682 7.04 1.63 -8.84
N HIS A 683 7.36 0.38 -8.51
CA HIS A 683 6.56 -0.48 -7.63
C HIS A 683 6.95 -0.30 -6.16
N GLU A 684 5.93 -0.08 -5.32
CA GLU A 684 6.00 0.19 -3.88
C GLU A 684 6.67 -0.94 -3.11
N ASP A 685 6.30 -2.21 -3.31
CA ASP A 685 6.92 -3.34 -2.60
C ASP A 685 8.44 -3.42 -2.80
N VAL A 686 8.89 -3.16 -4.04
CA VAL A 686 10.33 -3.15 -4.36
C VAL A 686 11.02 -1.97 -3.66
N ARG A 687 10.36 -0.81 -3.56
CA ARG A 687 10.87 0.33 -2.78
C ARG A 687 10.92 -0.02 -1.30
N LEU A 688 9.86 -0.57 -0.73
CA LEU A 688 9.76 -0.96 0.68
C LEU A 688 10.90 -1.92 1.08
N GLN A 689 11.09 -3.01 0.32
CA GLN A 689 12.17 -3.96 0.57
C GLN A 689 13.56 -3.34 0.38
N ALA A 690 13.70 -2.37 -0.53
CA ALA A 690 14.95 -1.63 -0.68
C ALA A 690 15.25 -0.73 0.53
N ILE A 691 14.24 -0.01 1.05
CA ILE A 691 14.39 0.81 2.26
C ILE A 691 14.82 -0.04 3.45
N ILE A 692 14.18 -1.18 3.68
CA ILE A 692 14.57 -2.15 4.72
C ILE A 692 15.99 -2.67 4.48
N GLY A 693 16.29 -3.10 3.25
CA GLY A 693 17.59 -3.67 2.89
C GLY A 693 18.75 -2.68 3.04
N LEU A 694 18.55 -1.38 2.81
CA LEU A 694 19.57 -0.35 3.00
C LEU A 694 20.01 -0.23 4.47
N LYS A 695 19.08 -0.35 5.43
CA LYS A 695 19.40 -0.41 6.86
C LYS A 695 20.24 -1.65 7.18
N HIS A 696 19.86 -2.82 6.67
CA HIS A 696 20.61 -4.06 6.86
C HIS A 696 22.03 -3.98 6.28
N ILE A 697 22.20 -3.35 5.12
CA ILE A 697 23.51 -3.08 4.53
C ILE A 697 24.34 -2.16 5.41
N LEU A 698 23.76 -1.13 6.03
CA LEU A 698 24.48 -0.27 6.98
C LEU A 698 25.00 -1.07 8.18
N THR A 699 24.16 -1.91 8.77
CA THR A 699 24.55 -2.78 9.90
C THR A 699 25.70 -3.70 9.50
N ALA A 700 25.60 -4.36 8.33
CA ALA A 700 26.67 -5.23 7.83
C ALA A 700 27.96 -4.46 7.53
N ALA A 701 27.85 -3.31 6.85
CA ALA A 701 28.98 -2.46 6.49
C ALA A 701 29.74 -1.95 7.71
N GLN A 702 29.05 -1.63 8.80
CA GLN A 702 29.66 -1.20 10.06
C GLN A 702 30.62 -2.26 10.60
N VAL A 703 30.22 -3.53 10.54
CA VAL A 703 31.04 -4.67 10.98
C VAL A 703 32.19 -4.92 9.99
N VAL A 704 31.90 -4.96 8.69
CA VAL A 704 32.89 -5.21 7.62
C VAL A 704 34.03 -4.18 7.64
N PHE A 705 33.71 -2.90 7.83
CA PHE A 705 34.69 -1.81 7.79
C PHE A 705 35.33 -1.51 9.15
N GLN A 706 34.92 -2.20 10.22
CA GLN A 706 35.52 -2.03 11.54
C GLN A 706 37.02 -2.37 11.50
N GLY A 707 37.86 -1.47 12.02
CA GLY A 707 39.32 -1.69 12.09
C GLY A 707 40.11 -1.54 10.77
N HIS A 708 39.46 -1.16 9.66
CA HIS A 708 40.13 -0.90 8.39
C HIS A 708 40.57 0.57 8.26
N ASN A 709 41.78 0.83 7.76
CA ASN A 709 42.35 2.18 7.64
C ASN A 709 41.49 3.15 6.79
N GLU A 710 40.78 2.65 5.77
CA GLU A 710 39.85 3.42 4.93
C GLU A 710 38.37 3.19 5.32
N GLY A 711 38.11 2.35 6.31
CA GLY A 711 36.76 1.88 6.67
C GLY A 711 35.83 2.99 7.13
N MET A 712 36.34 3.96 7.90
CA MET A 712 35.52 5.09 8.37
C MET A 712 35.03 5.99 7.22
N SER A 713 35.84 6.20 6.18
CA SER A 713 35.42 7.01 5.02
C SER A 713 34.33 6.29 4.25
N LYS A 714 34.53 5.00 3.93
CA LYS A 714 33.54 4.20 3.20
C LYS A 714 32.23 4.10 3.96
N MET A 715 32.29 3.88 5.28
CA MET A 715 31.08 3.82 6.11
C MET A 715 30.32 5.14 6.09
N LYS A 716 31.04 6.27 6.14
CA LYS A 716 30.44 7.60 6.04
C LYS A 716 29.77 7.82 4.68
N ASP A 717 30.39 7.39 3.59
CA ASP A 717 29.82 7.52 2.24
C ASP A 717 28.53 6.70 2.07
N ILE A 718 28.51 5.48 2.62
CA ILE A 718 27.30 4.64 2.60
C ILE A 718 26.20 5.27 3.46
N LEU A 719 26.53 5.72 4.67
CA LEU A 719 25.59 6.39 5.56
C LEU A 719 24.98 7.64 4.92
N GLU A 720 25.81 8.50 4.32
CA GLU A 720 25.33 9.68 3.58
C GLU A 720 24.37 9.32 2.45
N ARG A 721 24.68 8.26 1.69
CA ARG A 721 23.81 7.80 0.61
C ARG A 721 22.45 7.31 1.13
N VAL A 722 22.44 6.52 2.20
CA VAL A 722 21.20 6.00 2.81
C VAL A 722 20.36 7.13 3.41
N MET A 723 20.97 8.04 4.16
CA MET A 723 20.24 9.17 4.76
C MET A 723 19.62 10.09 3.71
N ASN A 724 20.30 10.33 2.59
CA ASN A 724 19.74 11.09 1.47
C ASN A 724 18.52 10.38 0.82
N ILE A 725 18.56 9.05 0.72
CA ILE A 725 17.42 8.27 0.21
C ILE A 725 16.25 8.35 1.18
N TYR A 726 16.47 8.12 2.48
CA TYR A 726 15.40 8.12 3.47
C TYR A 726 14.73 9.50 3.60
N THR A 727 15.51 10.58 3.69
CA THR A 727 14.96 11.95 3.74
C THR A 727 14.15 12.31 2.49
N LYS A 728 14.59 11.87 1.30
CA LYS A 728 13.83 12.03 0.06
C LYS A 728 12.53 11.21 0.11
N THR A 729 12.62 9.94 0.48
CA THR A 729 11.48 9.01 0.60
C THR A 729 10.41 9.59 1.52
N MET A 730 10.80 10.08 2.70
CA MET A 730 9.91 10.69 3.69
C MET A 730 9.06 11.87 3.16
N VAL A 731 9.51 12.55 2.11
CA VAL A 731 8.88 13.77 1.58
C VAL A 731 8.21 13.54 0.22
N GLU A 732 8.83 12.74 -0.64
CA GLU A 732 8.47 12.64 -2.06
C GLU A 732 7.79 11.31 -2.44
N ASP A 733 7.87 10.27 -1.61
CA ASP A 733 7.19 8.99 -1.92
C ASP A 733 5.68 9.14 -1.69
N ASP A 734 4.90 8.55 -2.61
CA ASP A 734 3.45 8.59 -2.62
C ASP A 734 2.83 7.44 -1.82
N ASP A 735 3.61 6.41 -1.50
CA ASP A 735 3.18 5.29 -0.67
C ASP A 735 3.46 5.52 0.84
N LYS A 736 2.44 5.30 1.67
CA LYS A 736 2.50 5.56 3.11
C LYS A 736 3.35 4.55 3.86
N GLU A 737 3.36 3.28 3.45
CA GLU A 737 4.12 2.22 4.10
C GLU A 737 5.62 2.39 3.85
N VAL A 738 5.99 2.73 2.61
CA VAL A 738 7.38 3.03 2.24
C VAL A 738 7.91 4.22 3.07
N VAL A 739 7.09 5.27 3.26
CA VAL A 739 7.42 6.43 4.10
C VAL A 739 7.54 6.05 5.57
N ALA A 740 6.57 5.31 6.11
CA ALA A 740 6.58 4.84 7.50
C ALA A 740 7.84 4.00 7.79
N GLN A 741 8.17 3.08 6.89
CA GLN A 741 9.36 2.24 7.01
C GLN A 741 10.66 3.06 6.94
N ALA A 742 10.71 4.15 6.17
CA ALA A 742 11.84 5.07 6.18
C ALA A 742 11.97 5.79 7.54
N CYS A 743 10.86 6.26 8.12
CA CYS A 743 10.83 6.87 9.46
C CYS A 743 11.34 5.89 10.53
N MET A 744 10.82 4.67 10.56
CA MET A 744 11.27 3.63 11.50
C MET A 744 12.76 3.30 11.32
N SER A 745 13.22 3.18 10.06
CA SER A 745 14.63 2.90 9.76
C SER A 745 15.54 4.04 10.22
N VAL A 746 15.11 5.30 10.11
CA VAL A 746 15.82 6.46 10.65
C VAL A 746 15.92 6.38 12.18
N ALA A 747 14.81 6.09 12.88
CA ALA A 747 14.79 5.97 14.33
C ALA A 747 15.80 4.91 14.83
N ASP A 748 15.83 3.76 14.16
CA ASP A 748 16.78 2.68 14.46
C ASP A 748 18.23 3.06 14.14
N ILE A 749 18.49 3.69 13.00
CA ILE A 749 19.85 4.16 12.66
C ILE A 749 20.35 5.17 13.69
N ILE A 750 19.49 6.08 14.16
CA ILE A 750 19.87 7.05 15.19
C ILE A 750 20.27 6.36 16.49
N LYS A 751 19.51 5.32 16.89
CA LYS A 751 19.80 4.50 18.06
C LYS A 751 21.12 3.71 17.92
N ASP A 752 21.35 3.11 16.75
CA ASP A 752 22.50 2.22 16.52
C ASP A 752 23.82 2.98 16.28
N PHE A 753 23.76 4.14 15.61
CA PHE A 753 24.94 4.94 15.24
C PHE A 753 25.23 6.08 16.23
N GLY A 754 24.22 6.52 16.98
CA GLY A 754 24.31 7.60 17.95
C GLY A 754 24.40 9.00 17.32
N TYR A 755 24.20 10.01 18.18
CA TYR A 755 24.04 11.40 17.75
C TYR A 755 25.23 11.97 16.94
N LEU A 756 26.47 11.66 17.31
CA LEU A 756 27.65 12.24 16.64
C LEU A 756 27.75 11.85 15.16
N ALA A 757 27.31 10.65 14.80
CA ALA A 757 27.25 10.22 13.40
C ALA A 757 26.07 10.86 12.66
N MET A 758 24.97 11.13 13.37
CA MET A 758 23.72 11.62 12.81
C MET A 758 23.64 13.15 12.70
N GLU A 759 24.41 13.89 13.49
CA GLU A 759 24.43 15.35 13.54
C GLU A 759 24.44 16.03 12.15
N PRO A 760 25.22 15.57 11.15
CA PRO A 760 25.22 16.19 9.81
C PRO A 760 23.88 16.09 9.06
N TYR A 761 23.07 15.08 9.36
CA TYR A 761 21.82 14.78 8.65
C TYR A 761 20.58 15.30 9.40
N MET A 762 20.73 15.66 10.68
CA MET A 762 19.65 16.17 11.53
C MET A 762 18.85 17.34 10.91
N PRO A 763 19.45 18.33 10.22
CA PRO A 763 18.66 19.42 9.62
C PRO A 763 17.62 18.93 8.61
N GLN A 764 18.01 18.00 7.72
CA GLN A 764 17.14 17.44 6.69
C GLN A 764 16.08 16.51 7.30
N LEU A 765 16.47 15.69 8.29
CA LEU A 765 15.54 14.82 9.02
C LEU A 765 14.46 15.63 9.75
N VAL A 766 14.84 16.72 10.40
CA VAL A 766 13.89 17.59 11.11
C VAL A 766 12.94 18.28 10.12
N GLU A 767 13.43 18.69 8.95
CA GLU A 767 12.59 19.26 7.89
C GLU A 767 11.61 18.23 7.34
N ALA A 768 12.06 17.02 7.01
CA ALA A 768 11.20 15.93 6.56
C ALA A 768 10.14 15.54 7.61
N THR A 769 10.54 15.42 8.88
CA THR A 769 9.63 15.16 10.01
C THR A 769 8.59 16.29 10.15
N LEU A 770 9.01 17.54 9.96
CA LEU A 770 8.12 18.69 10.01
C LEU A 770 7.09 18.66 8.87
N THR A 771 7.49 18.31 7.65
CA THR A 771 6.60 18.13 6.50
C THR A 771 5.53 17.07 6.80
N LEU A 772 5.94 15.93 7.35
CA LEU A 772 5.03 14.84 7.73
C LEU A 772 4.04 15.23 8.84
N LEU A 773 4.52 15.88 9.90
CA LEU A 773 3.66 16.42 10.97
C LEU A 773 2.74 17.58 10.50
N GLN A 774 3.04 18.19 9.36
CA GLN A 774 2.20 19.20 8.73
C GLN A 774 1.21 18.61 7.73
N GLU A 775 1.22 17.28 7.55
CA GLU A 775 0.41 16.56 6.58
C GLU A 775 0.71 17.00 5.13
N GLN A 776 1.97 17.34 4.82
CA GLN A 776 2.40 17.94 3.55
C GLN A 776 3.28 17.02 2.68
N SER A 777 3.51 15.77 3.10
CA SER A 777 4.25 14.80 2.29
C SER A 777 3.42 14.34 1.08
N ALA A 778 4.07 13.86 0.01
CA ALA A 778 3.38 13.42 -1.20
C ALA A 778 2.28 12.37 -0.91
N CYS A 779 2.58 11.36 -0.07
CA CYS A 779 1.63 10.35 0.40
C CYS A 779 0.42 10.89 1.21
N GLN A 780 0.45 12.15 1.65
CA GLN A 780 -0.61 12.81 2.42
C GLN A 780 -1.43 13.82 1.59
N GLN A 781 -1.02 14.12 0.36
CA GLN A 781 -1.57 15.22 -0.45
C GLN A 781 -2.53 14.77 -1.57
N ILE A 782 -3.03 13.52 -1.52
CA ILE A 782 -3.85 12.90 -2.59
C ILE A 782 -5.26 13.55 -2.70
N GLU A 783 -5.75 14.27 -1.68
CA GLU A 783 -7.11 14.82 -1.65
C GLU A 783 -7.17 16.36 -1.85
N SER A 784 -7.25 16.85 -3.09
CA SER A 784 -7.25 18.30 -3.37
C SER A 784 -8.62 18.93 -3.75
N ASP A 785 -9.71 18.17 -3.85
CA ASP A 785 -10.98 18.65 -4.45
C ASP A 785 -11.98 19.33 -3.49
N SER A 786 -11.74 19.37 -2.18
CA SER A 786 -12.71 19.94 -1.22
C SER A 786 -12.15 20.99 -0.27
N GLU A 787 -12.64 22.23 -0.41
CA GLU A 787 -12.59 23.29 0.62
C GLU A 787 -13.59 23.00 1.79
N ILE A 788 -13.56 21.80 2.38
CA ILE A 788 -14.41 21.47 3.54
C ILE A 788 -13.52 21.25 4.76
N ASP A 789 -13.88 21.88 5.89
CA ASP A 789 -13.34 21.59 7.22
C ASP A 789 -13.41 20.09 7.51
N ASP A 790 -12.25 19.47 7.77
CA ASP A 790 -12.08 18.11 8.27
C ASP A 790 -12.84 17.89 9.60
N ASP A 791 -14.14 17.62 9.51
CA ASP A 791 -14.97 17.26 10.67
C ASP A 791 -14.89 15.75 11.01
N ASP A 792 -14.13 14.94 10.27
CA ASP A 792 -13.83 13.52 10.57
C ASP A 792 -12.41 13.16 10.08
N PRO A 793 -11.34 13.70 10.69
CA PRO A 793 -10.00 13.18 10.43
C PRO A 793 -9.91 11.75 11.00
N GLU A 794 -9.50 10.79 10.18
CA GLU A 794 -9.14 9.43 10.61
C GLU A 794 -7.66 9.39 11.01
N HIS A 795 -7.30 8.52 11.97
CA HIS A 795 -5.92 8.33 12.38
C HIS A 795 -5.24 7.41 11.37
N ASP A 796 -4.11 7.83 10.82
CA ASP A 796 -3.28 6.99 9.97
C ASP A 796 -2.26 6.27 10.87
N GLU A 797 -2.64 5.09 11.38
CA GLU A 797 -1.85 4.33 12.36
C GLU A 797 -0.45 4.02 11.84
N VAL A 798 -0.34 3.52 10.60
CA VAL A 798 0.93 3.11 10.00
C VAL A 798 1.88 4.30 9.87
N LEU A 799 1.43 5.40 9.26
CA LEU A 799 2.29 6.54 8.98
C LEU A 799 2.57 7.38 10.23
N MET A 800 1.52 7.76 10.96
CA MET A 800 1.65 8.75 12.01
C MET A 800 2.32 8.21 13.26
N ASP A 801 2.15 6.92 13.58
CA ASP A 801 2.87 6.31 14.69
C ASP A 801 4.38 6.30 14.39
N ALA A 802 4.78 5.88 13.18
CA ALA A 802 6.17 5.92 12.73
C ALA A 802 6.78 7.34 12.71
N VAL A 803 5.99 8.35 12.31
CA VAL A 803 6.41 9.76 12.37
C VAL A 803 6.59 10.23 13.81
N SER A 804 5.68 9.84 14.70
CA SER A 804 5.73 10.24 16.10
C SER A 804 6.94 9.66 16.83
N ASP A 805 7.35 8.44 16.48
CA ASP A 805 8.51 7.72 17.05
C ASP A 805 9.87 8.37 16.71
N LEU A 806 9.94 9.19 15.64
CA LEU A 806 11.13 9.97 15.34
C LEU A 806 11.45 10.98 16.46
N LEU A 807 10.45 11.54 17.13
CA LEU A 807 10.65 12.57 18.16
C LEU A 807 11.31 11.99 19.42
N PRO A 808 10.82 10.88 20.00
CA PRO A 808 11.55 10.12 21.02
C PRO A 808 12.95 9.71 20.58
N ALA A 809 13.14 9.22 19.34
CA ALA A 809 14.45 8.84 18.85
C ALA A 809 15.44 10.04 18.83
N PHE A 810 14.99 11.21 18.39
CA PHE A 810 15.77 12.45 18.47
C PHE A 810 16.08 12.85 19.92
N ALA A 811 15.08 12.79 20.81
CA ALA A 811 15.24 13.13 22.22
C ALA A 811 16.27 12.22 22.90
N LYS A 812 16.19 10.90 22.67
CA LYS A 812 17.10 9.89 23.20
C LYS A 812 18.54 10.11 22.76
N ALA A 813 18.75 10.47 21.49
CA ALA A 813 20.08 10.71 20.95
C ALA A 813 20.69 12.04 21.43
N MET A 814 19.88 13.09 21.53
CA MET A 814 20.35 14.46 21.78
C MET A 814 20.27 14.91 23.24
N GLY A 815 19.45 14.24 24.06
CA GLY A 815 19.07 14.70 25.39
C GLY A 815 18.52 16.13 25.36
N SER A 816 18.99 16.96 26.28
CA SER A 816 18.57 18.35 26.38
C SER A 816 18.92 19.23 25.17
N ASN A 817 19.86 18.80 24.30
CA ASN A 817 20.17 19.52 23.05
C ASN A 817 19.04 19.42 22.02
N PHE A 818 18.05 18.55 22.22
CA PHE A 818 16.86 18.46 21.36
C PHE A 818 15.93 19.67 21.49
N ALA A 819 15.98 20.41 22.61
CA ALA A 819 15.00 21.45 22.93
C ALA A 819 14.75 22.50 21.83
N PRO A 820 15.77 23.02 21.10
CA PRO A 820 15.55 23.96 20.00
C PRO A 820 14.82 23.33 18.81
N ILE A 821 15.05 22.04 18.54
CA ILE A 821 14.36 21.28 17.49
C ILE A 821 12.93 20.99 17.91
N PHE A 822 12.74 20.45 19.12
CA PHE A 822 11.42 20.14 19.65
C PHE A 822 10.47 21.35 19.63
N SER A 823 10.98 22.56 19.89
CA SER A 823 10.18 23.79 19.83
C SER A 823 9.52 24.04 18.46
N LYS A 824 10.12 23.53 17.38
CA LYS A 824 9.57 23.62 16.00
C LYS A 824 8.54 22.52 15.73
N LEU A 825 8.75 21.33 16.30
CA LEU A 825 7.90 20.15 16.07
C LEU A 825 6.67 20.11 16.99
N PHE A 826 6.75 20.76 18.17
CA PHE A 826 5.70 20.74 19.19
C PHE A 826 4.36 21.28 18.69
N GLY A 827 4.36 22.42 18.00
CA GLY A 827 3.13 23.03 17.47
C GLY A 827 2.39 22.11 16.48
N PRO A 828 3.08 21.61 15.43
CA PRO A 828 2.56 20.59 14.53
C PRO A 828 2.04 19.33 15.25
N LEU A 829 2.83 18.72 16.14
CA LEU A 829 2.40 17.54 16.92
C LEU A 829 1.12 17.80 17.72
N MET A 830 1.00 18.97 18.36
CA MET A 830 -0.18 19.31 19.17
C MET A 830 -1.45 19.53 18.34
N LYS A 831 -1.40 19.57 17.00
CA LYS A 831 -2.61 19.57 16.17
C LYS A 831 -3.40 18.27 16.32
N PHE A 832 -2.71 17.13 16.45
CA PHE A 832 -3.27 15.79 16.62
C PHE A 832 -3.91 15.60 18.02
N ALA A 833 -3.53 16.44 19.00
CA ALA A 833 -4.14 16.42 20.33
C ALA A 833 -5.50 17.16 20.45
N LYS A 834 -5.99 17.76 19.37
CA LYS A 834 -7.24 18.54 19.40
C LYS A 834 -8.45 17.64 19.66
N ALA A 835 -9.51 18.22 20.21
CA ALA A 835 -10.76 17.48 20.46
C ALA A 835 -11.50 17.06 19.17
N SER A 836 -11.19 17.71 18.04
CA SER A 836 -11.70 17.34 16.71
C SER A 836 -10.98 16.13 16.11
N ARG A 837 -9.87 15.69 16.69
CA ARG A 837 -9.08 14.55 16.23
C ARG A 837 -9.50 13.26 16.95
N PRO A 838 -9.31 12.08 16.31
CA PRO A 838 -9.77 10.82 16.85
C PRO A 838 -8.99 10.43 18.13
N PRO A 839 -9.50 9.51 18.97
CA PRO A 839 -8.81 9.09 20.18
C PRO A 839 -7.39 8.52 20.02
N PRO A 840 -7.10 7.66 19.02
CA PRO A 840 -5.75 7.14 18.79
C PRO A 840 -4.72 8.24 18.59
N ASP A 841 -5.08 9.29 17.86
CA ASP A 841 -4.27 10.49 17.62
C ASP A 841 -3.79 11.15 18.94
N ARG A 842 -4.70 11.25 19.91
CA ARG A 842 -4.36 11.80 21.24
C ARG A 842 -3.47 10.84 22.03
N THR A 843 -3.69 9.54 21.88
CA THR A 843 -2.86 8.49 22.49
C THR A 843 -1.43 8.56 21.96
N MET A 844 -1.26 8.64 20.64
CA MET A 844 0.02 8.83 19.96
C MET A 844 0.74 10.07 20.49
N VAL A 845 0.07 11.23 20.53
CA VAL A 845 0.68 12.47 21.05
C VAL A 845 1.10 12.32 22.52
N VAL A 846 0.26 11.72 23.38
CA VAL A 846 0.58 11.53 24.79
C VAL A 846 1.76 10.58 25.00
N ALA A 847 1.83 9.49 24.23
CA ALA A 847 2.93 8.54 24.25
C ALA A 847 4.24 9.20 23.80
N CYS A 848 4.23 9.85 22.63
CA CYS A 848 5.37 10.62 22.12
C CYS A 848 5.87 11.66 23.14
N LEU A 849 4.98 12.43 23.76
CA LEU A 849 5.37 13.44 24.74
C LEU A 849 5.95 12.83 26.02
N ALA A 850 5.52 11.63 26.41
CA ALA A 850 6.05 10.94 27.58
C ALA A 850 7.54 10.59 27.40
N GLU A 851 7.87 9.97 26.27
CA GLU A 851 9.25 9.57 25.94
C GLU A 851 10.13 10.78 25.65
N VAL A 852 9.63 11.80 24.94
CA VAL A 852 10.36 13.06 24.79
C VAL A 852 10.64 13.69 26.16
N ALA A 853 9.69 13.68 27.09
CA ALA A 853 9.92 14.19 28.45
C ALA A 853 10.99 13.39 29.20
N GLN A 854 10.97 12.06 29.08
CA GLN A 854 11.95 11.15 29.67
C GLN A 854 13.37 11.45 29.20
N ASP A 855 13.57 11.58 27.89
CA ASP A 855 14.90 11.65 27.29
C ASP A 855 15.42 13.08 27.11
N MET A 856 14.57 14.06 26.78
CA MET A 856 14.97 15.47 26.69
C MET A 856 15.26 16.05 28.09
N GLY A 857 14.50 15.61 29.10
CA GLY A 857 14.64 16.00 30.49
C GLY A 857 14.16 17.42 30.78
N ALA A 858 14.94 18.16 31.59
CA ALA A 858 14.57 19.46 32.18
C ALA A 858 13.95 20.51 31.22
N PRO A 859 14.34 20.62 29.93
CA PRO A 859 13.69 21.55 29.00
C PRO A 859 12.18 21.35 28.83
N ILE A 860 11.63 20.17 29.14
CA ILE A 860 10.19 19.90 29.08
C ILE A 860 9.36 20.82 30.00
N ALA A 861 10.00 21.40 31.03
CA ALA A 861 9.40 22.36 31.95
C ALA A 861 8.66 23.52 31.23
N GLY A 862 9.15 23.95 30.06
CA GLY A 862 8.52 25.01 29.26
C GLY A 862 7.17 24.66 28.64
N TYR A 863 6.80 23.37 28.62
CA TYR A 863 5.60 22.85 27.93
C TYR A 863 4.54 22.33 28.91
N ILE A 864 4.85 22.24 30.20
CA ILE A 864 3.98 21.65 31.24
C ILE A 864 2.56 22.26 31.22
N ASP A 865 2.46 23.58 31.14
CA ASP A 865 1.17 24.27 31.21
C ASP A 865 0.27 23.98 30.00
N THR A 866 0.86 23.64 28.85
CA THR A 866 0.15 23.28 27.63
C THR A 866 -0.20 21.80 27.60
N VAL A 867 0.70 20.93 28.06
CA VAL A 867 0.55 19.47 27.96
C VAL A 867 -0.27 18.88 29.11
N MET A 868 -0.10 19.37 30.35
CA MET A 868 -0.73 18.79 31.53
C MET A 868 -2.28 18.69 31.44
N PRO A 869 -3.01 19.70 30.91
CA PRO A 869 -4.47 19.59 30.74
C PRO A 869 -4.90 18.43 29.84
N LEU A 870 -4.15 18.15 28.77
CA LEU A 870 -4.40 17.03 27.86
C LEU A 870 -4.20 15.70 28.61
N VAL A 871 -3.05 15.54 29.28
CA VAL A 871 -2.71 14.30 29.99
C VAL A 871 -3.72 14.01 31.11
N LEU A 872 -4.13 15.02 31.88
CA LEU A 872 -5.16 14.87 32.91
C LEU A 872 -6.53 14.44 32.34
N LYS A 873 -6.86 14.86 31.11
CA LYS A 873 -8.07 14.43 30.42
C LYS A 873 -7.97 12.96 29.99
N GLU A 874 -6.83 12.54 29.46
CA GLU A 874 -6.64 11.16 28.98
C GLU A 874 -6.50 10.15 30.13
N LEU A 875 -6.06 10.56 31.33
CA LEU A 875 -6.08 9.73 32.55
C LEU A 875 -7.48 9.20 32.92
N VAL A 876 -8.55 9.85 32.46
CA VAL A 876 -9.94 9.46 32.71
C VAL A 876 -10.66 8.98 31.44
N SER A 877 -9.91 8.59 30.40
CA SER A 877 -10.45 8.04 29.16
C SER A 877 -11.22 6.73 29.38
N SER A 878 -12.18 6.43 28.50
CA SER A 878 -12.82 5.11 28.44
C SER A 878 -11.85 4.01 28.02
N GLU A 879 -10.84 4.36 27.22
CA GLU A 879 -9.88 3.42 26.66
C GLU A 879 -8.71 3.17 27.62
N ALA A 880 -8.39 1.89 27.86
CA ALA A 880 -7.32 1.50 28.78
C ALA A 880 -5.94 1.98 28.28
N THR A 881 -5.66 1.86 26.98
CA THR A 881 -4.40 2.30 26.36
C THR A 881 -4.14 3.79 26.60
N ASN A 882 -5.16 4.65 26.44
CA ASN A 882 -5.05 6.08 26.73
C ASN A 882 -4.73 6.33 28.20
N ARG A 883 -5.41 5.63 29.13
CA ARG A 883 -5.14 5.76 30.57
C ARG A 883 -3.72 5.32 30.92
N ARG A 884 -3.24 4.22 30.34
CA ARG A 884 -1.87 3.69 30.51
C ARG A 884 -0.83 4.73 30.09
N ASN A 885 -0.91 5.21 28.85
CA ASN A 885 0.04 6.16 28.28
C ASN A 885 -0.03 7.53 29.00
N ALA A 886 -1.22 7.96 29.43
CA ALA A 886 -1.38 9.18 30.22
C ALA A 886 -0.77 9.05 31.63
N ALA A 887 -0.87 7.87 32.26
CA ALA A 887 -0.23 7.61 33.54
C ALA A 887 1.30 7.62 33.41
N PHE A 888 1.86 6.99 32.38
CA PHE A 888 3.28 7.08 32.08
C PHE A 888 3.73 8.54 31.84
N CYS A 889 3.02 9.25 30.95
CA CYS A 889 3.30 10.63 30.57
C CYS A 889 3.29 11.56 31.79
N VAL A 890 2.26 11.51 32.63
CA VAL A 890 2.18 12.39 33.81
C VAL A 890 3.33 12.12 34.79
N GLY A 891 3.77 10.86 34.91
CA GLY A 891 4.94 10.48 35.69
C GLY A 891 6.23 11.11 35.18
N GLU A 892 6.51 11.02 33.88
CA GLU A 892 7.70 11.61 33.27
C GLU A 892 7.64 13.14 33.24
N LEU A 893 6.47 13.76 33.05
CA LEU A 893 6.31 15.21 33.19
C LEU A 893 6.60 15.67 34.62
N CYS A 894 6.07 14.99 35.64
CA CYS A 894 6.34 15.31 37.04
C CYS A 894 7.82 15.12 37.41
N LYS A 895 8.50 14.13 36.81
CA LYS A 895 9.91 13.85 37.05
C LYS A 895 10.83 14.91 36.44
N ASN A 896 10.53 15.34 35.21
CA ASN A 896 11.42 16.17 34.41
C ASN A 896 11.01 17.66 34.34
N GLY A 897 9.76 18.00 34.67
CA GLY A 897 9.20 19.35 34.54
C GLY A 897 9.54 20.32 35.67
N GLY A 898 10.24 19.88 36.72
CA GLY A 898 10.66 20.72 37.85
C GLY A 898 9.50 21.40 38.59
N GLU A 899 9.75 22.58 39.16
CA GLU A 899 8.79 23.30 40.02
C GLU A 899 7.46 23.66 39.30
N TYR A 900 7.46 23.77 37.98
CA TYR A 900 6.25 24.06 37.18
C TYR A 900 5.17 22.98 37.34
N THR A 901 5.57 21.75 37.66
CA THR A 901 4.65 20.62 37.85
C THR A 901 3.94 20.65 39.19
N LEU A 902 4.52 21.30 40.22
CA LEU A 902 4.04 21.26 41.60
C LEU A 902 2.59 21.75 41.75
N LYS A 903 2.19 22.76 40.96
CA LYS A 903 0.82 23.28 40.99
C LYS A 903 -0.23 22.26 40.53
N TYR A 904 0.18 21.22 39.80
CA TYR A 904 -0.71 20.17 39.28
C TYR A 904 -0.72 18.90 40.14
N TYR A 905 0.20 18.74 41.10
CA TYR A 905 0.31 17.50 41.88
C TYR A 905 -1.00 17.05 42.53
N GLY A 906 -1.81 18.01 43.03
CA GLY A 906 -3.12 17.70 43.59
C GLY A 906 -4.13 17.16 42.57
N ASP A 907 -4.10 17.66 41.34
CA ASP A 907 -4.98 17.21 40.25
C ASP A 907 -4.50 15.87 39.68
N VAL A 908 -3.18 15.69 39.54
CA VAL A 908 -2.55 14.43 39.13
C VAL A 908 -2.91 13.30 40.10
N LEU A 909 -2.74 13.51 41.41
CA LEU A 909 -3.11 12.50 42.41
C LEU A 909 -4.61 12.17 42.37
N ARG A 910 -5.48 13.16 42.08
CA ARG A 910 -6.92 12.93 41.92
C ARG A 910 -7.23 12.10 40.68
N GLY A 911 -6.52 12.33 39.58
CA GLY A 911 -6.66 11.56 38.34
C GLY A 911 -6.13 10.13 38.45
N LEU A 912 -5.00 9.93 39.14
CA LEU A 912 -4.40 8.60 39.33
C LEU A 912 -5.15 7.74 40.35
N TYR A 913 -5.74 8.33 41.39
CA TYR A 913 -6.36 7.58 42.49
C TYR A 913 -7.39 6.50 42.06
N PRO A 914 -8.33 6.76 41.12
CA PRO A 914 -9.26 5.76 40.62
C PRO A 914 -8.59 4.55 39.96
N LEU A 915 -7.42 4.73 39.36
CA LEU A 915 -6.69 3.67 38.65
C LEU A 915 -6.15 2.61 39.62
N PHE A 916 -5.93 2.97 40.88
CA PHE A 916 -5.57 2.01 41.94
C PHE A 916 -6.77 1.22 42.49
N GLY A 917 -7.99 1.57 42.07
CA GLY A 917 -9.22 0.94 42.54
C GLY A 917 -9.50 -0.41 41.88
N ASN A 918 -10.41 -1.18 42.49
CA ASN A 918 -10.93 -2.43 41.90
C ASN A 918 -11.73 -2.20 40.59
N SER A 919 -12.10 -0.95 40.30
CA SER A 919 -12.85 -0.56 39.11
C SER A 919 -12.00 -0.54 37.83
N GLU A 920 -10.67 -0.45 37.95
CA GLU A 920 -9.76 -0.57 36.80
C GLU A 920 -9.44 -2.04 36.58
N PRO A 921 -9.90 -2.71 35.51
CA PRO A 921 -9.58 -4.12 35.28
C PRO A 921 -8.14 -4.33 34.77
N ASP A 922 -7.57 -3.32 34.10
CA ASP A 922 -6.29 -3.41 33.40
C ASP A 922 -5.10 -3.32 34.38
N ASN A 923 -4.17 -4.28 34.31
CA ASN A 923 -3.03 -4.29 35.22
C ASN A 923 -1.89 -3.39 34.72
N ALA A 924 -1.66 -3.26 33.41
CA ALA A 924 -0.69 -2.33 32.86
C ALA A 924 -1.01 -0.87 33.22
N VAL A 925 -2.30 -0.48 33.22
CA VAL A 925 -2.74 0.85 33.69
C VAL A 925 -2.39 1.07 35.16
N ARG A 926 -2.63 0.06 36.02
CA ARG A 926 -2.29 0.12 37.45
C ARG A 926 -0.79 0.24 37.68
N ASP A 927 -0.01 -0.52 36.93
CA ASP A 927 1.44 -0.55 37.02
C ASP A 927 2.05 0.81 36.62
N ASN A 928 1.56 1.41 35.53
CA ASN A 928 1.94 2.76 35.11
C ASN A 928 1.50 3.85 36.08
N ALA A 929 0.30 3.73 36.67
CA ALA A 929 -0.14 4.64 37.72
C ALA A 929 0.77 4.56 38.97
N ALA A 930 1.20 3.35 39.34
CA ALA A 930 2.19 3.14 40.39
C ALA A 930 3.53 3.79 40.03
N GLY A 931 4.00 3.60 38.80
CA GLY A 931 5.18 4.26 38.23
C GLY A 931 5.13 5.78 38.36
N ALA A 932 4.03 6.40 37.95
CA ALA A 932 3.81 7.84 38.04
C ALA A 932 3.91 8.37 39.48
N VAL A 933 3.21 7.72 40.42
CA VAL A 933 3.27 8.08 41.85
C VAL A 933 4.69 7.92 42.40
N ALA A 934 5.40 6.86 42.01
CA ALA A 934 6.77 6.62 42.44
C ALA A 934 7.72 7.74 41.97
N ARG A 935 7.63 8.14 40.69
CA ARG A 935 8.40 9.26 40.14
C ARG A 935 8.09 10.57 40.87
N MET A 936 6.82 10.88 41.13
CA MET A 936 6.42 12.07 41.89
C MET A 936 7.02 12.08 43.31
N ILE A 937 6.98 10.95 44.01
CA ILE A 937 7.55 10.81 45.36
C ILE A 937 9.08 10.97 45.31
N MET A 938 9.75 10.42 44.29
CA MET A 938 11.21 10.48 44.19
C MET A 938 11.73 11.91 43.96
N VAL A 939 10.95 12.76 43.27
CA VAL A 939 11.38 14.14 42.96
C VAL A 939 10.98 15.13 44.06
N HIS A 940 9.73 15.07 44.55
CA HIS A 940 9.19 16.03 45.52
C HIS A 940 8.41 15.35 46.66
N PRO A 941 9.06 14.52 47.50
CA PRO A 941 8.38 13.79 48.57
C PRO A 941 7.68 14.70 49.59
N GLU A 942 8.18 15.92 49.79
CA GLU A 942 7.60 16.95 50.67
C GLU A 942 6.26 17.51 50.16
N SER A 943 6.01 17.41 48.85
CA SER A 943 4.78 17.89 48.20
C SER A 943 3.70 16.81 48.11
N ILE A 944 3.99 15.59 48.56
CA ILE A 944 3.08 14.44 48.53
C ILE A 944 2.62 14.09 49.95
N PRO A 945 1.30 13.93 50.20
CA PRO A 945 0.79 13.45 51.48
C PRO A 945 1.07 11.94 51.64
N LEU A 946 2.32 11.56 51.92
CA LEU A 946 2.79 10.17 51.97
C LEU A 946 1.94 9.27 52.89
N ASN A 947 1.43 9.82 53.99
CA ASN A 947 0.57 9.09 54.93
C ASN A 947 -0.76 8.62 54.31
N GLN A 948 -1.25 9.32 53.28
CA GLN A 948 -2.46 8.98 52.54
C GLN A 948 -2.14 8.16 51.28
N VAL A 949 -1.01 8.46 50.62
CA VAL A 949 -0.64 7.86 49.34
C VAL A 949 -0.06 6.45 49.51
N LEU A 950 0.89 6.24 50.44
CA LEU A 950 1.60 4.97 50.59
C LEU A 950 0.68 3.76 50.83
N PRO A 951 -0.37 3.83 51.68
CA PRO A 951 -1.27 2.69 51.89
C PRO A 951 -2.10 2.29 50.67
N VAL A 952 -2.31 3.21 49.71
CA VAL A 952 -3.01 2.92 48.44
C VAL A 952 -2.00 2.40 47.42
N PHE A 953 -0.87 3.08 47.30
CA PHE A 953 0.23 2.74 46.40
C PHE A 953 0.76 1.31 46.63
N LEU A 954 0.92 0.87 47.88
CA LEU A 954 1.41 -0.48 48.18
C LEU A 954 0.39 -1.60 47.90
N LYS A 955 -0.91 -1.31 47.85
CA LYS A 955 -1.96 -2.34 47.71
C LYS A 955 -2.05 -2.95 46.32
N VAL A 956 -1.62 -2.22 45.29
CA VAL A 956 -1.62 -2.72 43.91
C VAL A 956 -0.37 -3.49 43.56
N LEU A 957 0.64 -3.47 44.45
CA LEU A 957 1.91 -4.16 44.25
C LEU A 957 1.83 -5.62 44.72
N PRO A 958 2.62 -6.54 44.14
CA PRO A 958 3.66 -6.31 43.12
C PRO A 958 3.07 -5.94 41.75
N LEU A 959 3.90 -5.33 40.89
CA LEU A 959 3.51 -5.09 39.49
C LEU A 959 3.11 -6.42 38.85
N LYS A 960 2.30 -6.38 37.80
CA LYS A 960 1.73 -7.59 37.20
C LYS A 960 2.08 -7.73 35.73
N GLU A 961 2.03 -6.65 34.98
CA GLU A 961 2.07 -6.63 33.53
C GLU A 961 3.19 -5.72 33.04
N ASP A 962 3.17 -4.42 33.38
CA ASP A 962 4.20 -3.49 32.93
C ASP A 962 5.41 -3.49 33.88
N ARG A 963 6.48 -4.16 33.44
CA ARG A 963 7.70 -4.33 34.23
C ARG A 963 8.73 -3.23 34.01
N GLU A 964 8.56 -2.36 33.02
CA GLU A 964 9.48 -1.23 32.80
C GLU A 964 9.42 -0.25 33.99
N GLU A 965 8.28 -0.21 34.67
CA GLU A 965 8.03 0.59 35.86
C GLU A 965 8.71 0.07 37.15
N SER A 966 9.23 -1.15 37.13
CA SER A 966 9.76 -1.82 38.34
C SER A 966 10.87 -1.03 39.01
N LEU A 967 11.81 -0.46 38.24
CA LEU A 967 12.91 0.33 38.81
C LEU A 967 12.42 1.62 39.47
N ALA A 968 11.45 2.31 38.87
CA ALA A 968 10.87 3.52 39.45
C ALA A 968 10.12 3.19 40.74
N VAL A 969 9.22 2.21 40.69
CA VAL A 969 8.36 1.80 41.81
C VAL A 969 9.16 1.26 42.99
N TYR A 970 9.96 0.21 42.78
CA TYR A 970 10.69 -0.42 43.86
C TYR A 970 11.88 0.43 44.31
N GLY A 971 12.51 1.19 43.40
CA GLY A 971 13.53 2.18 43.75
C GLY A 971 12.99 3.24 44.72
N CYS A 972 11.81 3.79 44.45
CA CYS A 972 11.12 4.73 45.33
C CYS A 972 10.89 4.14 46.74
N ILE A 973 10.27 2.96 46.81
CA ILE A 973 9.97 2.28 48.09
C ILE A 973 11.27 2.02 48.87
N CYS A 974 12.29 1.49 48.21
CA CYS A 974 13.57 1.18 48.83
C CYS A 974 14.26 2.45 49.35
N ASN A 975 14.23 3.55 48.60
CA ASN A 975 14.84 4.82 49.02
C ASN A 975 14.13 5.43 50.25
N LEU A 976 12.80 5.35 50.32
CA LEU A 976 12.05 5.77 51.51
C LEU A 976 12.40 4.92 52.75
N VAL A 977 12.60 3.61 52.56
CA VAL A 977 13.02 2.71 53.64
C VAL A 977 14.46 3.02 54.08
N LEU A 978 15.39 3.16 53.14
CA LEU A 978 16.80 3.45 53.41
C LEU A 978 17.02 4.83 54.06
N SER A 979 16.15 5.80 53.75
CA SER A 979 16.13 7.11 54.43
C SER A 979 15.44 7.08 55.79
N SER A 980 14.98 5.92 56.26
CA SER A 980 14.24 5.74 57.52
C SER A 980 13.02 6.65 57.63
N ASN A 981 12.29 6.87 56.53
CA ASN A 981 11.13 7.74 56.50
C ASN A 981 10.01 7.18 57.41
N SER A 982 9.53 7.99 58.36
CA SER A 982 8.57 7.52 59.38
C SER A 982 7.24 7.03 58.81
N GLN A 983 6.80 7.55 57.67
CA GLN A 983 5.54 7.16 57.04
C GLN A 983 5.63 5.76 56.43
N ILE A 984 6.69 5.44 55.70
CA ILE A 984 6.85 4.09 55.13
C ILE A 984 7.19 3.05 56.20
N LEU A 985 7.94 3.45 57.23
CA LEU A 985 8.27 2.58 58.36
C LEU A 985 7.03 2.18 59.19
N SER A 986 5.93 2.91 59.08
CA SER A 986 4.65 2.51 59.69
C SER A 986 3.99 1.31 58.98
N LEU A 987 4.45 0.96 57.78
CA LEU A 987 3.89 -0.08 56.89
C LEU A 987 4.82 -1.30 56.75
N VAL A 988 5.79 -1.48 57.66
CA VAL A 988 6.79 -2.57 57.62
C VAL A 988 6.18 -3.97 57.43
N PRO A 989 5.06 -4.35 58.08
CA PRO A 989 4.46 -5.66 57.83
C PRO A 989 4.09 -5.90 56.36
N ASP A 990 3.51 -4.90 55.70
CA ASP A 990 3.11 -4.99 54.29
C ASP A 990 4.34 -5.00 53.36
N LEU A 991 5.35 -4.19 53.69
CA LEU A 991 6.61 -4.12 52.94
C LEU A 991 7.38 -5.45 52.96
N VAL A 992 7.43 -6.14 54.09
CA VAL A 992 8.11 -7.44 54.20
C VAL A 992 7.42 -8.48 53.30
N ASN A 993 6.09 -8.50 53.28
CA ASN A 993 5.33 -9.37 52.39
C ASN A 993 5.60 -9.04 50.91
N LEU A 994 5.54 -7.77 50.55
CA LEU A 994 5.81 -7.31 49.18
C LEU A 994 7.23 -7.68 48.74
N PHE A 995 8.24 -7.34 49.55
CA PHE A 995 9.63 -7.66 49.27
C PHE A 995 9.86 -9.16 49.08
N ALA A 996 9.18 -10.00 49.86
CA ALA A 996 9.29 -11.45 49.71
C ALA A 996 8.67 -11.96 48.40
N GLN A 997 7.55 -11.37 47.96
CA GLN A 997 6.92 -11.70 46.68
C GLN A 997 7.81 -11.30 45.49
N VAL A 998 8.36 -10.07 45.52
CA VAL A 998 9.24 -9.58 44.44
C VAL A 998 10.57 -10.34 44.42
N ALA A 999 11.14 -10.67 45.58
CA ALA A 999 12.34 -11.50 45.67
C ALA A 999 12.13 -12.90 45.09
N ALA A 1000 10.95 -13.48 45.29
CA ALA A 1000 10.59 -14.80 44.76
C ALA A 1000 10.13 -14.78 43.30
N SER A 1001 9.81 -13.62 42.75
CA SER A 1001 9.32 -13.48 41.37
C SER A 1001 10.40 -13.92 40.37
N PRO A 1002 10.11 -14.84 39.44
CA PRO A 1002 11.07 -15.25 38.42
C PRO A 1002 11.28 -14.19 37.34
N VAL A 1003 10.29 -13.30 37.14
CA VAL A 1003 10.28 -12.29 36.06
C VAL A 1003 10.94 -10.96 36.45
N GLU A 1004 11.16 -10.72 37.74
CA GLU A 1004 11.73 -9.46 38.23
C GLU A 1004 13.25 -9.37 38.09
N THR A 1005 13.74 -8.17 37.77
CA THR A 1005 15.15 -7.97 37.41
C THR A 1005 16.09 -8.17 38.60
N PRO A 1006 17.33 -8.63 38.36
CA PRO A 1006 18.33 -8.76 39.42
C PRO A 1006 18.61 -7.44 40.15
N GLU A 1007 18.53 -6.32 39.43
CA GLU A 1007 18.76 -4.99 39.99
C GLU A 1007 17.68 -4.62 41.01
N VAL A 1008 16.40 -4.79 40.67
CA VAL A 1008 15.27 -4.57 41.58
C VAL A 1008 15.41 -5.44 42.84
N LYS A 1009 15.73 -6.73 42.67
CA LYS A 1009 15.96 -7.66 43.79
C LYS A 1009 17.11 -7.20 44.69
N ALA A 1010 18.17 -6.64 44.12
CA ALA A 1010 19.29 -6.10 44.90
C ALA A 1010 18.89 -4.84 45.69
N HIS A 1011 18.07 -3.94 45.12
CA HIS A 1011 17.52 -2.79 45.86
C HIS A 1011 16.67 -3.25 47.06
N ILE A 1012 15.80 -4.22 46.84
CA ILE A 1012 14.95 -4.81 47.88
C ILE A 1012 15.80 -5.47 48.97
N GLY A 1013 16.81 -6.26 48.60
CA GLY A 1013 17.71 -6.90 49.55
C GLY A 1013 18.44 -5.91 50.47
N ARG A 1014 18.88 -4.77 49.91
CA ARG A 1014 19.48 -3.67 50.69
C ARG A 1014 18.47 -3.02 51.64
N ALA A 1015 17.28 -2.67 51.16
CA ALA A 1015 16.24 -2.06 51.98
C ALA A 1015 15.76 -3.00 53.10
N PHE A 1016 15.60 -4.28 52.80
CA PHE A 1016 15.23 -5.29 53.78
C PHE A 1016 16.31 -5.48 54.87
N SER A 1017 17.59 -5.47 54.48
CA SER A 1017 18.69 -5.55 55.45
C SER A 1017 18.74 -4.34 56.37
N HIS A 1018 18.42 -3.15 55.85
CA HIS A 1018 18.25 -1.95 56.66
C HIS A 1018 17.10 -2.10 57.68
N LEU A 1019 15.95 -2.65 57.26
CA LEU A 1019 14.84 -2.95 58.18
C LEU A 1019 15.26 -3.94 59.29
N ILE A 1020 16.02 -4.99 58.96
CA ILE A 1020 16.56 -5.91 59.97
C ILE A 1020 17.44 -5.16 60.97
N SER A 1021 18.28 -4.23 60.50
CA SER A 1021 19.16 -3.43 61.37
C SER A 1021 18.38 -2.51 62.32
N LEU A 1022 17.22 -1.99 61.89
CA LEU A 1022 16.37 -1.09 62.69
C LEU A 1022 15.53 -1.84 63.72
N TYR A 1023 14.93 -2.97 63.35
CA TYR A 1023 13.91 -3.64 64.16
C TYR A 1023 14.42 -4.93 64.85
N GLY A 1024 15.54 -5.50 64.40
CA GLY A 1024 16.18 -6.67 65.00
C GLY A 1024 15.21 -7.82 65.25
N HIS A 1025 15.06 -8.22 66.52
CA HIS A 1025 14.17 -9.32 66.91
C HIS A 1025 12.68 -9.07 66.62
N GLN A 1026 12.25 -7.81 66.45
CA GLN A 1026 10.85 -7.49 66.14
C GLN A 1026 10.44 -7.93 64.71
N MET A 1027 11.41 -8.25 63.84
CA MET A 1027 11.14 -8.80 62.50
C MET A 1027 10.76 -10.29 62.52
N GLN A 1028 11.10 -11.03 63.56
CA GLN A 1028 10.91 -12.50 63.61
C GLN A 1028 9.46 -12.94 63.40
N PRO A 1029 8.44 -12.32 64.02
CA PRO A 1029 7.04 -12.68 63.77
C PRO A 1029 6.60 -12.42 62.32
N LEU A 1030 7.13 -11.39 61.66
CA LEU A 1030 6.82 -11.07 60.27
C LEU A 1030 7.43 -12.10 59.32
N LEU A 1031 8.68 -12.49 59.56
CA LEU A 1031 9.37 -13.51 58.76
C LEU A 1031 8.77 -14.90 58.93
N ALA A 1032 8.28 -15.22 60.14
CA ALA A 1032 7.60 -16.48 60.41
C ALA A 1032 6.23 -16.60 59.70
N ASN A 1033 5.63 -15.47 59.31
CA ASN A 1033 4.36 -15.45 58.56
C ASN A 1033 4.55 -15.63 57.04
N LEU A 1034 5.79 -15.58 56.53
CA LEU A 1034 6.09 -15.82 55.12
C LEU A 1034 6.07 -17.32 54.80
N SER A 1035 5.72 -17.67 53.56
CA SER A 1035 5.91 -19.03 53.07
C SER A 1035 7.40 -19.39 53.05
N PRO A 1036 7.79 -20.67 53.18
CA PRO A 1036 9.21 -21.07 53.13
C PRO A 1036 9.91 -20.60 51.85
N ALA A 1037 9.21 -20.61 50.71
CA ALA A 1037 9.75 -20.13 49.43
C ALA A 1037 10.04 -18.62 49.47
N HIS A 1038 9.08 -17.82 49.94
CA HIS A 1038 9.23 -16.36 50.07
C HIS A 1038 10.31 -15.97 51.09
N ALA A 1039 10.36 -16.64 52.24
CA ALA A 1039 11.38 -16.40 53.25
C ALA A 1039 12.79 -16.72 52.72
N ASN A 1040 12.96 -17.84 52.02
CA ASN A 1040 14.23 -18.25 51.44
C ASN A 1040 14.68 -17.29 50.32
N ALA A 1041 13.77 -16.88 49.44
CA ALA A 1041 14.06 -15.93 48.37
C ALA A 1041 14.50 -14.58 48.95
N LEU A 1042 13.75 -14.05 49.92
CA LEU A 1042 14.08 -12.78 50.56
C LEU A 1042 15.44 -12.85 51.29
N ALA A 1043 15.71 -13.94 52.01
CA ALA A 1043 17.00 -14.16 52.67
C ALA A 1043 18.17 -14.28 51.67
N ALA A 1044 17.94 -14.86 50.49
CA ALA A 1044 18.95 -14.98 49.44
C ALA A 1044 19.29 -13.62 48.78
N THR A 1045 18.33 -12.69 48.74
CA THR A 1045 18.56 -11.32 48.20
C THR A 1045 19.27 -10.38 49.16
N ALA A 1046 19.24 -10.66 50.47
CA ALA A 1046 19.94 -9.84 51.46
C ALA A 1046 21.47 -9.98 51.28
N PRO A 1047 22.24 -8.86 51.26
CA PRO A 1047 23.69 -8.92 51.26
C PRO A 1047 24.20 -9.79 52.42
N LYS A 1048 25.03 -10.79 52.11
CA LYS A 1048 25.75 -11.54 53.16
C LYS A 1048 26.71 -10.57 53.83
N SER A 1049 26.50 -10.35 55.12
CA SER A 1049 27.30 -9.50 56.00
C SER A 1049 28.79 -9.78 55.93
#